data_AF-A0A2S7NR50-F1
#
_entry.id   AF-A0A2S7NR50-F1
#
_cell.length_a   1.000
_cell.length_b   1.000
_cell.length_c   1.000
_cell.angle_alpha   90.00
_cell.angle_beta   90.00
_cell.angle_gamma   90.00
#
_symmetry.space_group_name_H-M   'P 1'
#
loop_
_entity.id
_entity.type
_entity.pdbx_description
1 polymer ?
#
loop_
_entity_poly.entity_id
_entity_poly.type
_entity_poly.pdbx_seq_one_letter_code
_entity_poly.pdbx_strand_id
1 'polypeptide(L)'
;MASTIVARLPFSCVDSPLLNFHKSGLAMRLLHLNNHGELCWAKQFYENEPAYAILSHTWEADSVEVNFKDLMEGTSKSKPGYRKIQFCAAQAARDGLKYFWVDTCCIDRSNSTELTEAINFMFRWYRTAAQCYVYLSDISTHGNGKDHIDAQLRKSLWFTRTWTAQDLIAPPVVKFFSQEGELLGDKKLFEQQLHEITGIAIKALQGSPLSQFSVAERMSWAEKRMCKREEDRAYSLLGIFGVTMPLIYGEGRENAIRRLREAIGNKRRFEKLVNNQPAYIKYQKGLLGPSQISTPSVKRFKRRPHISAPDSGYAQPAEELSTNGSLYSHPLAVSEFRILILESGLIGSTIVGHICEVSLLDPPEYYALSYVWGQEPAIHPAVINDKTHLIRPNLYHALQRIRPPMGQLNIWVDSICINQLDDSERNAQVRQMATIYSKARSVFVWLGEEDSSSKVGLKFADQVVLTDLMWTKLWWEQYGLIALAQILDRPWFRRGWVLQEAAFSATSIIYCGDHQINMCHFSMALSMVRVGLSTTPFALSHTASMFSTAILTNYHESPAVRLLDTIKGSFTKSADGKILNRRMSLETVVDLSKFSETSDPRDTVYALLNLANDITTSSQPNQSDAIVPDYGKSVLDVFMDFVLHCCSRSRSLDVICRPWAPTSSSIADPRSKNNPFGNYIQELPSWIASRDNLPFGDPSRRLNYRLHGKPLVGGSLKRIYNAHYGSGPQVSVRRNKDGACNGSLDVMGLVLGEIAQRSTRLANAILTKECLQLLGTIAFKPHLTLMSLSDTIWRTVCADRDGKGEPAPRAYRLAMLNLLQISSEIPETGDSTNLLDHISSIDIEELLDTDIPLYAREFLVVVRDVIWNRRTFRSKTNNPTSSPLVGLIPQNAKVGDQICILYGCSVPVVLRRRLGSNKEVYWQLIGDAYVHGIMDGEAIRDTLPETLISTQTVFEIR
;
A
#
# COMPACT_ATOMS: atom_id res chain seq x y z
N MET A 1 -15.23 -62.69 39.46
CA MET A 1 -13.82 -63.14 39.30
C MET A 1 -13.03 -61.93 38.82
N ALA A 2 -12.47 -61.18 39.77
CA ALA A 2 -11.03 -61.04 40.03
C ALA A 2 -10.38 -60.03 39.05
N SER A 3 -10.35 -58.73 39.40
CA SER A 3 -9.26 -57.98 40.10
C SER A 3 -8.21 -57.46 39.10
N THR A 4 -7.75 -56.21 39.11
CA THR A 4 -7.08 -55.53 40.23
C THR A 4 -6.96 -54.00 40.02
N ILE A 5 -7.07 -53.28 41.13
CA ILE A 5 -6.82 -51.85 41.40
C ILE A 5 -5.31 -51.56 41.41
N VAL A 6 -4.86 -50.42 40.87
CA VAL A 6 -3.71 -49.67 41.46
C VAL A 6 -4.00 -48.16 41.44
N ALA A 7 -3.65 -47.55 42.56
CA ALA A 7 -3.96 -46.22 43.02
C ALA A 7 -3.17 -45.10 42.34
N ARG A 8 -3.70 -43.89 42.54
CA ARG A 8 -3.09 -42.58 42.32
C ARG A 8 -1.73 -42.45 43.03
N LEU A 9 -0.83 -41.69 42.41
CA LEU A 9 -0.05 -40.66 43.09
C LEU A 9 0.00 -39.37 42.22
N PRO A 10 0.03 -38.18 42.84
CA PRO A 10 -0.19 -36.89 42.19
C PRO A 10 1.14 -36.18 41.86
N PHE A 11 1.20 -35.47 40.73
CA PHE A 11 2.11 -34.32 40.56
C PHE A 11 1.43 -33.24 39.72
N SER A 12 1.09 -32.17 40.43
CA SER A 12 0.80 -30.84 39.94
C SER A 12 2.09 -30.14 39.50
N CYS A 13 2.07 -29.46 38.35
CA CYS A 13 2.69 -28.14 38.20
C CYS A 13 2.25 -27.44 36.88
N VAL A 14 1.34 -26.48 37.06
CA VAL A 14 1.16 -25.24 36.29
C VAL A 14 0.92 -25.36 34.77
N ASP A 15 -0.35 -25.63 34.41
CA ASP A 15 -0.90 -25.17 33.14
C ASP A 15 -0.88 -23.64 33.10
N SER A 16 0.00 -23.07 32.28
CA SER A 16 -0.02 -21.65 31.94
C SER A 16 -1.09 -21.42 30.86
N PRO A 17 -2.11 -20.56 31.07
CA PRO A 17 -3.19 -20.34 30.11
C PRO A 17 -2.78 -19.41 28.93
N LEU A 18 -1.51 -19.44 28.51
CA LEU A 18 -0.91 -18.51 27.53
C LEU A 18 -0.65 -19.12 26.14
N LEU A 19 -1.34 -20.21 25.76
CA LEU A 19 -1.17 -20.83 24.43
C LEU A 19 -2.45 -20.98 23.60
N ASN A 20 -3.55 -20.33 24.00
CA ASN A 20 -4.83 -20.37 23.26
C ASN A 20 -5.18 -19.12 22.43
N PHE A 21 -4.20 -18.28 22.08
CA PHE A 21 -4.41 -17.13 21.19
C PHE A 21 -3.49 -17.18 19.95
N HIS A 22 -3.96 -17.85 18.90
CA HIS A 22 -3.55 -17.63 17.50
C HIS A 22 -4.62 -18.20 16.57
N LYS A 23 -5.70 -17.43 16.33
CA LYS A 23 -6.81 -17.75 15.43
C LYS A 23 -6.92 -16.76 14.26
N SER A 24 -5.79 -16.48 13.61
CA SER A 24 -5.70 -15.80 12.32
C SER A 24 -4.37 -16.19 11.69
N GLY A 25 -4.35 -17.32 10.99
CA GLY A 25 -3.18 -17.83 10.29
C GLY A 25 -3.54 -18.16 8.83
N LEU A 26 -2.55 -18.09 7.95
CA LEU A 26 -2.62 -18.54 6.56
C LEU A 26 -3.37 -19.87 6.46
N ALA A 27 -4.27 -19.99 5.48
CA ALA A 27 -4.96 -21.24 5.22
C ALA A 27 -3.96 -22.30 4.72
N MET A 28 -3.77 -23.37 5.49
CA MET A 28 -2.87 -24.46 5.08
C MET A 28 -3.50 -25.25 3.94
N ARG A 29 -2.75 -25.40 2.84
CA ARG A 29 -3.17 -26.22 1.68
C ARG A 29 -2.61 -27.63 1.78
N LEU A 30 -3.51 -28.60 1.90
CA LEU A 30 -3.16 -30.02 1.96
C LEU A 30 -3.51 -30.72 0.66
N LEU A 31 -2.76 -31.77 0.34
CA LEU A 31 -3.02 -32.70 -0.76
C LEU A 31 -3.66 -33.98 -0.23
N HIS A 32 -4.44 -34.65 -1.07
CA HIS A 32 -4.93 -36.01 -0.86
C HIS A 32 -5.07 -36.74 -2.19
N LEU A 33 -5.17 -38.08 -2.14
CA LEU A 33 -5.54 -38.89 -3.29
C LEU A 33 -7.07 -39.07 -3.32
N ASN A 34 -7.67 -38.86 -4.49
CA ASN A 34 -9.08 -39.19 -4.73
C ASN A 34 -9.26 -40.72 -4.87
N ASN A 35 -10.52 -41.16 -5.03
CA ASN A 35 -10.85 -42.58 -5.18
C ASN A 35 -10.25 -43.24 -6.44
N HIS A 36 -9.75 -42.44 -7.39
CA HIS A 36 -9.08 -42.89 -8.62
C HIS A 36 -7.54 -42.84 -8.51
N GLY A 37 -7.00 -42.52 -7.33
CA GLY A 37 -5.55 -42.43 -7.10
C GLY A 37 -4.91 -41.15 -7.67
N GLU A 38 -5.69 -40.12 -7.98
CA GLU A 38 -5.20 -38.86 -8.49
C GLU A 38 -5.04 -37.81 -7.38
N LEU A 39 -4.02 -36.95 -7.51
CA LEU A 39 -3.77 -35.86 -6.57
C LEU A 39 -4.86 -34.80 -6.68
N CYS A 40 -5.47 -34.46 -5.55
CA CYS A 40 -6.48 -33.43 -5.44
C CYS A 40 -6.16 -32.51 -4.26
N TRP A 41 -6.54 -31.24 -4.38
CA TRP A 41 -6.50 -30.28 -3.29
C TRP A 41 -7.57 -30.59 -2.25
N ALA A 42 -7.20 -30.55 -0.97
CA ALA A 42 -8.17 -30.48 0.12
C ALA A 42 -8.69 -29.04 0.29
N LYS A 43 -9.85 -28.87 0.94
CA LYS A 43 -10.34 -27.54 1.35
C LYS A 43 -9.29 -26.83 2.21
N GLN A 44 -9.12 -25.53 2.02
CA GLN A 44 -8.24 -24.70 2.86
C GLN A 44 -8.69 -24.75 4.33
N PHE A 45 -7.76 -25.06 5.24
CA PHE A 45 -8.05 -25.18 6.68
C PHE A 45 -7.53 -23.95 7.44
N TYR A 46 -8.39 -23.35 8.27
CA TYR A 46 -8.09 -22.15 9.09
C TYR A 46 -8.16 -22.44 10.61
N GLU A 47 -8.91 -23.47 11.04
CA GLU A 47 -8.98 -23.97 12.43
C GLU A 47 -9.12 -25.51 12.41
N ASN A 48 -8.47 -26.19 13.37
CA ASN A 48 -8.49 -27.65 13.56
C ASN A 48 -8.01 -28.43 12.31
N GLU A 49 -6.72 -28.31 11.99
CA GLU A 49 -6.11 -29.06 10.90
C GLU A 49 -6.36 -30.57 11.10
N PRO A 50 -6.83 -31.30 10.07
CA PRO A 50 -6.96 -32.75 10.17
C PRO A 50 -5.58 -33.38 10.37
N ALA A 51 -5.48 -34.59 10.92
CA ALA A 51 -4.19 -35.28 10.96
C ALA A 51 -3.60 -35.41 9.54
N TYR A 52 -2.39 -34.88 9.34
CA TYR A 52 -1.68 -34.89 8.06
C TYR A 52 -0.22 -35.34 8.21
N ALA A 53 0.32 -35.88 7.12
CA ALA A 53 1.76 -36.12 6.98
C ALA A 53 2.47 -34.91 6.35
N ILE A 54 3.73 -34.69 6.68
CA ILE A 54 4.56 -33.63 6.08
C ILE A 54 5.82 -34.24 5.46
N LEU A 55 6.17 -33.81 4.24
CA LEU A 55 7.37 -34.28 3.54
C LEU A 55 8.53 -33.30 3.74
N SER A 56 9.64 -33.77 4.30
CA SER A 56 10.93 -33.07 4.23
C SER A 56 11.83 -33.77 3.22
N HIS A 57 12.43 -32.99 2.32
CA HIS A 57 13.25 -33.50 1.22
C HIS A 57 14.27 -32.45 0.77
N THR A 58 15.26 -32.87 -0.02
CA THR A 58 16.19 -31.96 -0.69
C THR A 58 15.61 -31.48 -2.01
N TRP A 59 15.59 -30.17 -2.22
CA TRP A 59 15.18 -29.59 -3.50
C TRP A 59 16.23 -29.83 -4.57
N GLU A 60 15.77 -30.20 -5.75
CA GLU A 60 16.59 -30.30 -6.97
C GLU A 60 16.48 -29.00 -7.80
N ALA A 61 16.99 -29.01 -9.03
CA ALA A 61 16.83 -27.87 -9.95
C ALA A 61 15.34 -27.62 -10.26
N ASP A 62 14.98 -26.35 -10.53
CA ASP A 62 13.57 -25.96 -10.74
C ASP A 62 12.94 -26.64 -11.99
N SER A 63 13.77 -27.10 -12.93
CA SER A 63 13.37 -27.91 -14.10
C SER A 63 12.98 -29.35 -13.73
N VAL A 64 13.39 -29.84 -12.56
CA VAL A 64 13.17 -31.21 -12.08
C VAL A 64 12.11 -31.27 -10.99
N GLU A 65 12.07 -30.26 -10.11
CA GLU A 65 11.16 -30.19 -8.96
C GLU A 65 9.73 -29.79 -9.38
N VAL A 66 8.72 -30.40 -8.75
CA VAL A 66 7.30 -30.07 -8.96
C VAL A 66 6.92 -28.90 -8.07
N ASN A 67 6.46 -27.81 -8.67
CA ASN A 67 6.02 -26.62 -7.96
C ASN A 67 4.48 -26.46 -7.99
N PHE A 68 3.97 -25.43 -7.32
CA PHE A 68 2.54 -25.14 -7.24
C PHE A 68 1.87 -24.99 -8.63
N LYS A 69 2.53 -24.31 -9.56
CA LYS A 69 2.02 -24.07 -10.92
C LYS A 69 1.90 -25.38 -11.72
N ASP A 70 2.87 -26.28 -11.58
CA ASP A 70 2.84 -27.58 -12.27
C ASP A 70 1.66 -28.48 -11.82
N LEU A 71 1.23 -28.35 -10.56
CA LEU A 71 0.02 -29.03 -10.08
C LEU A 71 -1.26 -28.39 -10.62
N MET A 72 -1.30 -27.06 -10.74
CA MET A 72 -2.46 -26.33 -11.27
C MET A 72 -2.66 -26.57 -12.77
N GLU A 73 -1.57 -26.67 -13.53
CA GLU A 73 -1.60 -26.89 -14.98
C GLU A 73 -1.65 -28.37 -15.37
N GLY A 74 -1.60 -29.29 -14.40
CA GLY A 74 -1.62 -30.74 -14.64
C GLY A 74 -0.33 -31.31 -15.24
N THR A 75 0.76 -30.53 -15.30
CA THR A 75 2.07 -30.91 -15.87
C THR A 75 3.00 -31.59 -14.86
N SER A 76 2.58 -31.71 -13.60
CA SER A 76 3.37 -32.32 -12.52
C SER A 76 3.89 -33.74 -12.82
N LYS A 77 3.09 -34.59 -13.48
CA LYS A 77 3.43 -36.00 -13.76
C LYS A 77 4.64 -36.18 -14.68
N SER A 78 4.97 -35.19 -15.50
CA SER A 78 6.11 -35.27 -16.44
C SER A 78 7.45 -34.89 -15.80
N LYS A 79 7.45 -34.37 -14.57
CA LYS A 79 8.68 -33.96 -13.88
C LYS A 79 9.26 -35.08 -13.01
N PRO A 80 10.59 -35.33 -13.03
CA PRO A 80 11.19 -36.38 -12.21
C PRO A 80 10.98 -36.21 -10.70
N GLY A 81 10.83 -34.97 -10.21
CA GLY A 81 10.52 -34.68 -8.80
C GLY A 81 9.16 -35.22 -8.33
N TYR A 82 8.26 -35.57 -9.24
CA TYR A 82 6.93 -36.11 -8.94
C TYR A 82 6.99 -37.39 -8.08
N ARG A 83 8.05 -38.18 -8.22
CA ARG A 83 8.29 -39.40 -7.42
C ARG A 83 8.27 -39.15 -5.91
N LYS A 84 8.73 -37.98 -5.46
CA LYS A 84 8.76 -37.59 -4.03
C LYS A 84 7.34 -37.39 -3.49
N ILE A 85 6.48 -36.77 -4.30
CA ILE A 85 5.06 -36.56 -3.97
C ILE A 85 4.31 -37.90 -3.97
N GLN A 86 4.56 -38.77 -4.95
CA GLN A 86 3.97 -40.11 -5.00
C GLN A 86 4.37 -40.95 -3.78
N PHE A 87 5.65 -40.94 -3.42
CA PHE A 87 6.16 -41.59 -2.22
C PHE A 87 5.42 -41.08 -0.97
N CYS A 88 5.33 -39.77 -0.79
CA CYS A 88 4.66 -39.17 0.36
C CYS A 88 3.18 -39.59 0.45
N ALA A 89 2.47 -39.53 -0.68
CA ALA A 89 1.07 -39.92 -0.75
C ALA A 89 0.86 -41.41 -0.40
N ALA A 90 1.72 -42.29 -0.94
CA ALA A 90 1.66 -43.73 -0.68
C ALA A 90 2.02 -44.08 0.78
N GLN A 91 3.00 -43.39 1.37
CA GLN A 91 3.38 -43.60 2.77
C GLN A 91 2.32 -43.04 3.74
N ALA A 92 1.75 -41.87 3.44
CA ALA A 92 0.65 -41.29 4.22
C ALA A 92 -0.56 -42.24 4.24
N ALA A 93 -0.93 -42.82 3.10
CA ALA A 93 -2.00 -43.80 3.01
C ALA A 93 -1.71 -45.07 3.85
N ARG A 94 -0.47 -45.59 3.81
CA ARG A 94 -0.04 -46.73 4.63
C ARG A 94 -0.11 -46.46 6.13
N ASP A 95 0.17 -45.23 6.55
CA ASP A 95 0.09 -44.78 7.94
C ASP A 95 -1.33 -44.31 8.35
N GLY A 96 -2.34 -44.48 7.48
CA GLY A 96 -3.73 -44.13 7.76
C GLY A 96 -4.04 -42.63 7.72
N LEU A 97 -3.17 -41.82 7.11
CA LEU A 97 -3.33 -40.38 6.97
C LEU A 97 -3.91 -40.04 5.59
N LYS A 98 -5.07 -39.39 5.58
CA LYS A 98 -5.75 -38.96 4.35
C LYS A 98 -5.06 -37.80 3.65
N TYR A 99 -4.45 -36.90 4.43
CA TYR A 99 -3.89 -35.64 3.95
C TYR A 99 -2.38 -35.60 4.14
N PHE A 100 -1.70 -34.90 3.24
CA PHE A 100 -0.28 -34.63 3.36
C PHE A 100 0.11 -33.26 2.79
N TRP A 101 1.29 -32.78 3.16
CA TRP A 101 1.81 -31.46 2.78
C TRP A 101 3.23 -31.55 2.24
N VAL A 102 3.50 -30.76 1.19
CA VAL A 102 4.82 -30.65 0.55
C VAL A 102 5.10 -29.18 0.23
N ASP A 103 6.19 -28.63 0.73
CA ASP A 103 6.56 -27.20 0.64
C ASP A 103 6.79 -26.67 -0.79
N THR A 104 7.19 -27.54 -1.72
CA THR A 104 7.44 -27.18 -3.13
C THR A 104 6.15 -26.87 -3.89
N CYS A 105 5.07 -27.56 -3.56
CA CYS A 105 3.84 -27.48 -4.32
C CYS A 105 2.63 -27.00 -3.51
N CYS A 106 2.63 -27.06 -2.18
CA CYS A 106 1.55 -26.52 -1.33
C CYS A 106 1.65 -25.02 -1.05
N ILE A 107 2.76 -24.37 -1.40
CA ILE A 107 3.01 -22.94 -1.24
C ILE A 107 3.14 -22.28 -2.63
N ASP A 108 2.40 -21.20 -2.87
CA ASP A 108 2.57 -20.41 -4.09
C ASP A 108 3.70 -19.42 -3.90
N ARG A 109 4.88 -19.80 -4.39
CA ARG A 109 6.09 -18.98 -4.30
C ARG A 109 6.05 -17.74 -5.19
N SER A 110 5.12 -17.66 -6.14
CA SER A 110 4.92 -16.46 -6.96
C SER A 110 4.19 -15.34 -6.20
N ASN A 111 3.48 -15.70 -5.13
CA ASN A 111 2.82 -14.78 -4.23
C ASN A 111 3.74 -14.47 -3.03
N SER A 112 4.33 -13.26 -3.01
CA SER A 112 5.28 -12.85 -1.98
C SER A 112 4.67 -12.75 -0.57
N THR A 113 3.38 -12.42 -0.47
CA THR A 113 2.63 -12.41 0.80
C THR A 113 2.47 -13.83 1.32
N GLU A 114 1.99 -14.75 0.48
CA GLU A 114 1.83 -16.15 0.86
C GLU A 114 3.17 -16.78 1.26
N LEU A 115 4.23 -16.53 0.48
CA LEU A 115 5.57 -17.05 0.77
C LEU A 115 6.09 -16.55 2.14
N THR A 116 5.88 -15.27 2.45
CA THR A 116 6.30 -14.67 3.72
C THR A 116 5.54 -15.26 4.89
N GLU A 117 4.23 -15.40 4.77
CA GLU A 117 3.40 -16.01 5.81
C GLU A 117 3.77 -17.49 5.99
N ALA A 118 3.88 -18.25 4.89
CA ALA A 118 4.18 -19.67 4.92
C ALA A 118 5.51 -19.97 5.62
N ILE A 119 6.57 -19.20 5.36
CA ILE A 119 7.86 -19.38 6.03
C ILE A 119 7.78 -19.08 7.53
N ASN A 120 7.02 -18.05 7.94
CA ASN A 120 6.81 -17.75 9.36
C ASN A 120 5.97 -18.83 10.07
N PHE A 121 5.09 -19.55 9.35
CA PHE A 121 4.26 -20.65 9.88
C PHE A 121 4.86 -22.05 9.70
N MET A 122 5.90 -22.23 8.88
CA MET A 122 6.40 -23.54 8.48
C MET A 122 6.82 -24.40 9.68
N PHE A 123 7.51 -23.81 10.66
CA PHE A 123 7.87 -24.50 11.90
C PHE A 123 6.65 -25.03 12.66
N ARG A 124 5.56 -24.25 12.71
CA ARG A 124 4.31 -24.68 13.33
C ARG A 124 3.72 -25.85 12.56
N TRP A 125 3.68 -25.81 11.22
CA TRP A 125 3.16 -26.91 10.41
C TRP A 125 3.98 -28.20 10.55
N TYR A 126 5.31 -28.10 10.68
CA TYR A 126 6.12 -29.27 11.02
C TYR A 126 5.81 -29.77 12.43
N ARG A 127 5.63 -28.87 13.41
CA ARG A 127 5.32 -29.22 14.81
C ARG A 127 3.97 -29.89 14.99
N THR A 128 2.97 -29.51 14.20
CA THR A 128 1.60 -30.06 14.29
C THR A 128 1.36 -31.25 13.36
N ALA A 129 2.34 -31.63 12.52
CA ALA A 129 2.22 -32.80 11.66
C ALA A 129 2.15 -34.08 12.48
N ALA A 130 1.27 -35.01 12.08
CA ALA A 130 1.15 -36.32 12.72
C ALA A 130 2.37 -37.20 12.43
N GLN A 131 2.93 -37.08 11.24
CA GLN A 131 4.15 -37.77 10.79
C GLN A 131 4.99 -36.85 9.90
N CYS A 132 6.29 -36.77 10.13
CA CYS A 132 7.25 -36.17 9.20
C CYS A 132 8.03 -37.27 8.48
N TYR A 133 7.94 -37.31 7.15
CA TYR A 133 8.69 -38.24 6.31
C TYR A 133 9.89 -37.51 5.72
N VAL A 134 11.10 -37.96 6.07
CA VAL A 134 12.34 -37.48 5.49
C VAL A 134 12.73 -38.42 4.35
N TYR A 135 12.65 -37.93 3.12
CA TYR A 135 13.00 -38.70 1.93
C TYR A 135 14.44 -38.37 1.50
N LEU A 136 15.35 -39.33 1.66
CA LEU A 136 16.78 -39.20 1.39
C LEU A 136 17.10 -39.76 0.00
N SER A 137 17.06 -38.90 -1.01
CA SER A 137 17.28 -39.26 -2.41
C SER A 137 18.70 -39.72 -2.73
N ASP A 138 19.63 -39.59 -1.77
CA ASP A 138 21.05 -39.91 -1.91
C ASP A 138 21.50 -41.11 -1.07
N ILE A 139 20.54 -41.83 -0.47
CA ILE A 139 20.79 -43.07 0.27
C ILE A 139 20.09 -44.23 -0.42
N SER A 140 20.82 -45.31 -0.69
CA SER A 140 20.29 -46.54 -1.29
C SER A 140 20.51 -47.74 -0.36
N THR A 141 19.51 -48.61 -0.28
CA THR A 141 19.57 -49.86 0.52
C THR A 141 20.25 -51.02 -0.20
N HIS A 142 20.67 -50.85 -1.46
CA HIS A 142 21.30 -51.90 -2.27
C HIS A 142 22.78 -52.20 -1.92
N GLY A 143 23.19 -52.07 -0.65
CA GLY A 143 24.55 -52.33 -0.17
C GLY A 143 24.62 -53.14 1.14
N ASN A 144 25.74 -53.83 1.39
CA ASN A 144 25.88 -54.81 2.48
C ASN A 144 26.05 -54.16 3.87
N GLY A 145 24.99 -54.18 4.69
CA GLY A 145 25.04 -54.09 6.16
C GLY A 145 24.69 -52.73 6.79
N LYS A 146 24.47 -52.74 8.12
CA LYS A 146 24.11 -51.53 8.91
C LYS A 146 25.18 -50.43 8.88
N ASP A 147 26.46 -50.82 8.84
CA ASP A 147 27.59 -49.89 8.78
C ASP A 147 27.62 -49.08 7.47
N HIS A 148 27.06 -49.65 6.39
CA HIS A 148 26.95 -48.98 5.11
C HIS A 148 25.91 -47.85 5.14
N ILE A 149 24.77 -48.07 5.81
CA ILE A 149 23.71 -47.07 5.97
C ILE A 149 24.19 -45.93 6.87
N ASP A 150 24.90 -46.22 7.97
CA ASP A 150 25.48 -45.17 8.83
C ASP A 150 26.46 -44.26 8.05
N ALA A 151 27.34 -44.87 7.25
CA ALA A 151 28.30 -44.13 6.43
C ALA A 151 27.62 -43.25 5.36
N GLN A 152 26.52 -43.71 4.75
CA GLN A 152 25.72 -42.92 3.81
C GLN A 152 24.94 -41.81 4.53
N LEU A 153 24.35 -42.10 5.69
CA LEU A 153 23.59 -41.15 6.50
C LEU A 153 24.46 -39.94 6.89
N ARG A 154 25.70 -40.17 7.35
CA ARG A 154 26.66 -39.12 7.68
C ARG A 154 27.08 -38.24 6.50
N LYS A 155 26.93 -38.73 5.27
CA LYS A 155 27.26 -38.02 4.03
C LYS A 155 26.04 -37.41 3.34
N SER A 156 24.84 -37.63 3.86
CA SER A 156 23.63 -37.20 3.17
C SER A 156 23.55 -35.67 3.05
N LEU A 157 23.24 -35.21 1.85
CA LEU A 157 23.01 -33.82 1.49
C LEU A 157 21.87 -33.22 2.31
N TRP A 158 20.92 -34.02 2.80
CA TRP A 158 19.81 -33.53 3.61
C TRP A 158 20.28 -32.82 4.89
N PHE A 159 21.30 -33.37 5.57
CA PHE A 159 21.87 -32.75 6.78
C PHE A 159 22.67 -31.48 6.50
N THR A 160 23.07 -31.28 5.24
CA THR A 160 23.79 -30.08 4.82
C THR A 160 22.86 -28.90 4.52
N ARG A 161 21.54 -29.08 4.41
CA ARG A 161 20.62 -27.98 4.04
C ARG A 161 20.13 -27.19 5.26
N THR A 162 20.06 -25.86 5.15
CA THR A 162 19.74 -24.99 6.29
C THR A 162 18.30 -25.18 6.80
N TRP A 163 17.33 -25.32 5.90
CA TRP A 163 15.91 -25.51 6.23
C TRP A 163 15.61 -26.83 6.96
N THR A 164 16.37 -27.90 6.71
CA THR A 164 16.12 -29.22 7.31
C THR A 164 16.42 -29.29 8.81
N ALA A 165 17.04 -28.25 9.39
CA ALA A 165 17.24 -28.16 10.83
C ALA A 165 15.90 -28.08 11.57
N GLN A 166 14.98 -27.22 11.11
CA GLN A 166 13.66 -27.13 11.72
C GLN A 166 12.75 -28.31 11.37
N ASP A 167 12.91 -28.90 10.18
CA ASP A 167 12.18 -30.11 9.79
C ASP A 167 12.51 -31.31 10.71
N LEU A 168 13.72 -31.32 11.28
CA LEU A 168 14.15 -32.32 12.27
C LEU A 168 13.65 -32.00 13.70
N ILE A 169 13.75 -30.73 14.10
CA ILE A 169 13.50 -30.29 15.48
C ILE A 169 12.01 -30.15 15.77
N ALA A 170 11.23 -29.58 14.84
CA ALA A 170 9.86 -29.19 15.08
C ALA A 170 8.89 -30.39 15.24
N PRO A 171 8.91 -31.42 14.37
CA PRO A 171 7.94 -32.52 14.47
C PRO A 171 8.22 -33.43 15.66
N PRO A 172 7.17 -33.94 16.34
CA PRO A 172 7.33 -34.93 17.39
C PRO A 172 7.84 -36.27 16.83
N VAL A 173 7.41 -36.66 15.62
CA VAL A 173 7.75 -37.93 14.97
C VAL A 173 8.37 -37.67 13.60
N VAL A 174 9.59 -38.18 13.39
CA VAL A 174 10.33 -38.10 12.11
C VAL A 174 10.81 -39.50 11.73
N LYS A 175 10.49 -39.95 10.51
CA LYS A 175 10.91 -41.22 9.93
C LYS A 175 11.76 -40.97 8.68
N PHE A 176 12.89 -41.67 8.56
CA PHE A 176 13.85 -41.53 7.46
C PHE A 176 13.68 -42.66 6.44
N PHE A 177 13.63 -42.31 5.17
CA PHE A 177 13.43 -43.24 4.05
C PHE A 177 14.53 -43.11 3.00
N SER A 178 14.91 -44.22 2.38
CA SER A 178 15.87 -44.27 1.27
C SER A 178 15.27 -43.73 -0.03
N GLN A 179 16.09 -43.61 -1.09
CA GLN A 179 15.62 -43.24 -2.42
C GLN A 179 14.60 -44.26 -2.98
N GLU A 180 14.66 -45.53 -2.56
CA GLU A 180 13.70 -46.58 -2.92
C GLU A 180 12.40 -46.51 -2.09
N GLY A 181 12.34 -45.64 -1.08
CA GLY A 181 11.20 -45.50 -0.19
C GLY A 181 11.16 -46.52 0.95
N GLU A 182 12.29 -47.18 1.25
CA GLU A 182 12.42 -48.12 2.36
C GLU A 182 12.71 -47.39 3.68
N LEU A 183 12.10 -47.83 4.78
CA LEU A 183 12.29 -47.22 6.10
C LEU A 183 13.68 -47.55 6.66
N LEU A 184 14.50 -46.53 6.87
CA LEU A 184 15.85 -46.66 7.43
C LEU A 184 15.83 -46.63 8.96
N GLY A 185 14.98 -45.80 9.54
CA GLY A 185 14.89 -45.58 10.98
C GLY A 185 14.04 -44.37 11.34
N ASP A 186 13.92 -44.08 12.64
CA ASP A 186 13.23 -42.90 13.15
C ASP A 186 14.17 -42.01 13.98
N LYS A 187 13.67 -40.83 14.36
CA LYS A 187 14.42 -39.84 15.14
C LYS A 187 14.99 -40.40 16.46
N LYS A 188 14.30 -41.37 17.07
CA LYS A 188 14.71 -41.98 18.33
C LYS A 188 15.82 -43.00 18.13
N LEU A 189 15.70 -43.82 17.08
CA LEU A 189 16.71 -44.80 16.70
C LEU A 189 18.05 -44.13 16.35
N PHE A 190 17.99 -43.01 15.63
CA PHE A 190 19.18 -42.29 15.17
C PHE A 190 19.63 -41.14 16.06
N GLU A 191 19.09 -41.01 17.27
CA GLU A 191 19.31 -39.84 18.14
C GLU A 191 20.79 -39.48 18.36
N GLN A 192 21.62 -40.48 18.65
CA GLN A 192 23.06 -40.30 18.85
C GLN A 192 23.76 -39.89 17.54
N GLN A 193 23.43 -40.54 16.42
CA GLN A 193 24.01 -40.22 15.11
C GLN A 193 23.57 -38.83 14.63
N LEU A 194 22.31 -38.46 14.85
CA LEU A 194 21.76 -37.14 14.53
C LEU A 194 22.46 -36.05 15.34
N HIS A 195 22.72 -36.28 16.62
CA HIS A 195 23.49 -35.36 17.45
C HIS A 195 24.91 -35.16 16.89
N GLU A 196 25.61 -36.25 16.56
CA GLU A 196 26.97 -36.21 16.02
C GLU A 196 27.05 -35.51 14.65
N ILE A 197 26.08 -35.74 13.77
CA ILE A 197 26.04 -35.16 12.42
C ILE A 197 25.67 -33.67 12.48
N THR A 198 24.66 -33.31 13.27
CA THR A 198 24.03 -31.98 13.21
C THR A 198 24.51 -31.01 14.28
N GLY A 199 25.09 -31.51 15.38
CA GLY A 199 25.42 -30.71 16.57
C GLY A 199 24.19 -30.29 17.40
N ILE A 200 22.98 -30.75 17.04
CA ILE A 200 21.75 -30.47 17.79
C ILE A 200 21.75 -31.30 19.07
N ALA A 201 21.53 -30.68 20.23
CA ALA A 201 21.51 -31.38 21.51
C ALA A 201 20.46 -32.49 21.53
N ILE A 202 20.80 -33.66 22.08
CA ILE A 202 19.89 -34.81 22.24
C ILE A 202 18.56 -34.39 22.86
N LYS A 203 18.60 -33.59 23.94
CA LYS A 203 17.39 -33.06 24.60
C LYS A 203 16.49 -32.25 23.65
N ALA A 204 17.06 -31.52 22.69
CA ALA A 204 16.27 -30.79 21.70
C ALA A 204 15.61 -31.74 20.69
N LEU A 205 16.30 -32.81 20.28
CA LEU A 205 15.73 -33.87 19.42
C LEU A 205 14.57 -34.61 20.11
N GLN A 206 14.64 -34.76 21.44
CA GLN A 206 13.58 -35.33 22.30
C GLN A 206 12.38 -34.39 22.51
N GLY A 207 12.46 -33.14 22.05
CA GLY A 207 11.37 -32.17 22.16
C GLY A 207 11.38 -31.32 23.42
N SER A 208 12.50 -31.21 24.14
CA SER A 208 12.63 -30.22 25.23
C SER A 208 12.32 -28.81 24.72
N PRO A 209 11.67 -27.94 25.54
CA PRO A 209 11.39 -26.57 25.16
C PRO A 209 12.65 -25.84 24.68
N LEU A 210 12.60 -25.27 23.48
CA LEU A 210 13.75 -24.62 22.85
C LEU A 210 14.28 -23.40 23.64
N SER A 211 13.47 -22.85 24.55
CA SER A 211 13.87 -21.78 25.47
C SER A 211 14.94 -22.21 26.48
N GLN A 212 15.12 -23.51 26.73
CA GLN A 212 16.15 -24.04 27.63
C GLN A 212 17.56 -23.98 27.02
N PHE A 213 17.68 -23.83 25.70
CA PHE A 213 18.96 -23.78 24.99
C PHE A 213 19.38 -22.33 24.75
N SER A 214 20.68 -22.08 24.86
CA SER A 214 21.24 -20.74 24.69
C SER A 214 21.02 -20.23 23.26
N VAL A 215 21.10 -18.91 23.07
CA VAL A 215 21.02 -18.34 21.72
C VAL A 215 22.19 -18.81 20.86
N ALA A 216 23.40 -18.84 21.42
CA ALA A 216 24.59 -19.30 20.71
C ALA A 216 24.46 -20.76 20.26
N GLU A 217 23.93 -21.63 21.12
CA GLU A 217 23.69 -23.04 20.80
C GLU A 217 22.63 -23.22 19.71
N ARG A 218 21.51 -22.49 19.78
CA ARG A 218 20.49 -22.58 18.72
C ARG A 218 20.96 -21.99 17.39
N MET A 219 21.82 -20.97 17.42
CA MET A 219 22.46 -20.43 16.22
C MET A 219 23.43 -21.43 15.58
N SER A 220 24.18 -22.21 16.40
CA SER A 220 25.16 -23.17 15.88
C SER A 220 24.53 -24.34 15.12
N TRP A 221 23.27 -24.68 15.41
CA TRP A 221 22.53 -25.76 14.70
C TRP A 221 22.37 -25.53 13.19
N ALA A 222 22.50 -24.28 12.72
CA ALA A 222 22.46 -23.92 11.31
C ALA A 222 23.81 -23.49 10.71
N GLU A 223 24.87 -23.39 11.52
CA GLU A 223 26.16 -22.79 11.13
C GLU A 223 26.87 -23.59 10.02
N LYS A 224 26.85 -24.92 10.10
CA LYS A 224 27.52 -25.80 9.13
C LYS A 224 26.67 -26.15 7.88
N ARG A 225 25.46 -25.59 7.75
CA ARG A 225 24.47 -25.98 6.73
C ARG A 225 24.38 -25.00 5.55
N MET A 226 24.51 -25.46 4.31
CA MET A 226 24.37 -24.69 3.06
C MET A 226 22.93 -24.30 2.70
N CYS A 227 22.80 -23.11 2.11
CA CYS A 227 21.55 -22.52 1.62
C CYS A 227 21.64 -22.15 0.12
N LYS A 228 20.49 -22.10 -0.59
CA LYS A 228 20.42 -21.65 -2.00
C LYS A 228 20.48 -20.12 -2.08
N ARG A 229 19.83 -19.43 -1.14
CA ARG A 229 19.89 -17.98 -0.94
C ARG A 229 20.61 -17.67 0.36
N GLU A 230 21.45 -16.64 0.38
CA GLU A 230 22.33 -16.38 1.52
C GLU A 230 21.56 -15.94 2.78
N GLU A 231 20.39 -15.32 2.61
CA GLU A 231 19.49 -14.86 3.67
C GLU A 231 18.75 -15.99 4.38
N ASP A 232 18.59 -17.16 3.74
CA ASP A 232 17.96 -18.34 4.34
C ASP A 232 18.74 -18.83 5.58
N ARG A 233 20.01 -18.41 5.74
CA ARG A 233 20.78 -18.60 6.98
C ARG A 233 20.09 -18.01 8.20
N ALA A 234 19.35 -16.92 8.02
CA ALA A 234 18.56 -16.29 9.08
C ALA A 234 17.11 -16.84 9.08
N TYR A 235 16.48 -16.94 7.91
CA TYR A 235 15.05 -17.27 7.83
C TYR A 235 14.72 -18.69 8.27
N SER A 236 15.63 -19.66 8.11
CA SER A 236 15.42 -21.02 8.59
C SER A 236 15.40 -21.15 10.12
N LEU A 237 15.85 -20.11 10.84
CA LEU A 237 15.95 -20.11 12.30
C LEU A 237 14.74 -19.46 12.98
N LEU A 238 13.82 -18.83 12.24
CA LEU A 238 12.68 -18.10 12.80
C LEU A 238 11.84 -18.95 13.75
N GLY A 239 11.48 -20.16 13.32
CA GLY A 239 10.73 -21.11 14.13
C GLY A 239 11.48 -21.61 15.37
N ILE A 240 12.78 -21.86 15.25
CA ILE A 240 13.65 -22.32 16.36
C ILE A 240 13.76 -21.27 17.47
N PHE A 241 13.75 -19.98 17.09
CA PHE A 241 13.70 -18.88 18.04
C PHE A 241 12.27 -18.47 18.42
N GLY A 242 11.27 -18.97 17.69
CA GLY A 242 9.87 -18.57 17.82
C GLY A 242 9.69 -17.07 17.63
N VAL A 243 10.33 -16.52 16.62
CA VAL A 243 10.26 -15.12 16.19
C VAL A 243 9.70 -15.06 14.78
N THR A 244 9.11 -13.93 14.40
CA THR A 244 8.63 -13.68 13.04
C THR A 244 9.32 -12.46 12.45
N MET A 245 9.57 -12.44 11.15
CA MET A 245 10.07 -11.26 10.46
C MET A 245 9.74 -11.29 8.97
N PRO A 246 9.63 -10.12 8.30
CA PRO A 246 9.50 -10.05 6.85
C PRO A 246 10.73 -10.62 6.12
N LEU A 247 10.50 -11.38 5.05
CA LEU A 247 11.55 -11.90 4.17
C LEU A 247 11.93 -10.84 3.13
N ILE A 248 13.20 -10.49 3.05
CA ILE A 248 13.75 -9.53 2.08
C ILE A 248 14.92 -10.19 1.37
N TYR A 249 14.61 -11.02 0.38
CA TYR A 249 15.65 -11.59 -0.49
C TYR A 249 16.32 -10.47 -1.31
N GLY A 250 17.65 -10.40 -1.27
CA GLY A 250 18.46 -9.30 -1.78
C GLY A 250 18.99 -8.36 -0.70
N GLU A 251 18.59 -8.51 0.58
CA GLU A 251 19.16 -7.71 1.69
C GLU A 251 20.57 -8.14 2.09
N GLY A 252 21.02 -9.33 1.65
CA GLY A 252 22.31 -9.89 1.98
C GLY A 252 22.32 -10.59 3.35
N ARG A 253 23.20 -11.59 3.50
CA ARG A 253 23.26 -12.46 4.68
C ARG A 253 23.41 -11.72 6.01
N GLU A 254 24.27 -10.70 6.04
CA GLU A 254 24.61 -9.99 7.28
C GLU A 254 23.43 -9.19 7.82
N ASN A 255 22.66 -8.55 6.93
CA ASN A 255 21.46 -7.81 7.30
C ASN A 255 20.34 -8.74 7.79
N ALA A 256 20.14 -9.87 7.11
CA ALA A 256 19.16 -10.87 7.52
C ALA A 256 19.49 -11.43 8.93
N ILE A 257 20.78 -11.73 9.21
CA ILE A 257 21.23 -12.20 10.53
C ILE A 257 21.11 -11.11 11.59
N ARG A 258 21.42 -9.84 11.26
CA ARG A 258 21.27 -8.71 12.18
C ARG A 258 19.81 -8.57 12.63
N ARG A 259 18.87 -8.60 11.69
CA ARG A 259 17.43 -8.54 11.98
C ARG A 259 16.93 -9.74 12.78
N LEU A 260 17.45 -10.95 12.52
CA LEU A 260 17.16 -12.12 13.34
C LEU A 260 17.62 -11.92 14.79
N ARG A 261 18.85 -11.41 15.00
CA ARG A 261 19.38 -11.14 16.35
C ARG A 261 18.56 -10.08 17.08
N GLU A 262 18.11 -9.04 16.38
CA GLU A 262 17.20 -8.02 16.93
C GLU A 262 15.86 -8.63 17.34
N ALA A 263 15.25 -9.47 16.48
CA ALA A 263 14.00 -10.16 16.79
C ALA A 263 14.12 -11.08 18.03
N ILE A 264 15.25 -11.79 18.16
CA ILE A 264 15.57 -12.61 19.35
C ILE A 264 15.71 -11.74 20.61
N GLY A 265 16.39 -10.60 20.49
CA GLY A 265 16.58 -9.64 21.58
C GLY A 265 15.25 -9.06 22.08
N ASN A 266 14.36 -8.70 21.16
CA ASN A 266 13.04 -8.13 21.44
C ASN A 266 12.16 -9.13 22.18
N LYS A 267 12.11 -10.38 21.71
CA LYS A 267 11.36 -11.46 22.39
C LYS A 267 11.81 -11.66 23.83
N ARG A 268 13.13 -11.67 24.09
CA ARG A 268 13.67 -11.81 25.44
C ARG A 268 13.36 -10.62 26.36
N ARG A 269 13.37 -9.40 25.83
CA ARG A 269 12.96 -8.20 26.59
C ARG A 269 11.49 -8.26 26.96
N PHE A 270 10.64 -8.69 26.03
CA PHE A 270 9.21 -8.88 26.25
C PHE A 270 8.93 -9.95 27.32
N GLU A 271 9.57 -11.12 27.24
CA GLU A 271 9.44 -12.19 28.25
C GLU A 271 9.87 -11.71 29.65
N LYS A 272 10.89 -10.87 29.76
CA LYS A 272 11.31 -10.24 31.04
C LYS A 272 10.29 -9.23 31.57
N LEU A 273 9.68 -8.42 30.70
CA LEU A 273 8.66 -7.44 31.07
C LEU A 273 7.37 -8.12 31.58
N VAL A 274 6.96 -9.23 30.94
CA VAL A 274 5.79 -10.01 31.35
C VAL A 274 6.03 -10.71 32.70
N ASN A 275 7.23 -11.23 32.93
CA ASN A 275 7.56 -11.92 34.18
C ASN A 275 7.81 -10.99 35.39
N ASN A 276 8.00 -9.67 35.17
CA ASN A 276 8.29 -8.69 36.22
C ASN A 276 7.07 -7.86 36.68
N GLN A 277 5.84 -8.21 36.29
CA GLN A 277 4.65 -7.54 36.83
C GLN A 277 4.32 -7.99 38.27
N PRO A 278 4.09 -7.08 39.23
CA PRO A 278 3.62 -7.44 40.57
C PRO A 278 2.20 -8.02 40.53
N ALA A 279 1.93 -8.98 41.42
CA ALA A 279 0.68 -9.71 41.57
C ALA A 279 -0.51 -8.81 42.02
N TYR A 280 -1.03 -7.98 41.12
CA TYR A 280 -2.23 -7.16 41.35
C TYR A 280 -3.37 -7.55 40.40
N ILE A 281 -3.71 -8.84 40.33
CA ILE A 281 -4.99 -9.31 39.78
C ILE A 281 -5.50 -10.43 40.69
N LYS A 282 -6.13 -10.04 41.81
CA LYS A 282 -6.92 -10.97 42.63
C LYS A 282 -8.14 -10.30 43.31
N TYR A 283 -8.78 -9.34 42.64
CA TYR A 283 -10.07 -8.80 43.04
C TYR A 283 -10.89 -8.37 41.82
N GLN A 284 -11.51 -9.34 41.13
CA GLN A 284 -12.71 -9.14 40.30
C GLN A 284 -13.32 -10.49 39.87
N LYS A 285 -13.39 -11.43 40.81
CA LYS A 285 -14.18 -12.66 40.71
C LYS A 285 -14.99 -12.79 41.99
N GLY A 286 -16.08 -12.04 42.08
CA GLY A 286 -16.90 -12.00 43.28
C GLY A 286 -18.01 -10.98 43.20
N LEU A 287 -18.79 -10.97 42.12
CA LEU A 287 -20.12 -10.36 42.06
C LEU A 287 -20.73 -10.71 40.70
N LEU A 288 -21.45 -11.84 40.67
CA LEU A 288 -22.57 -12.19 39.79
C LEU A 288 -22.91 -13.66 40.09
N GLY A 289 -23.92 -13.87 40.93
CA GLY A 289 -24.49 -15.20 41.22
C GLY A 289 -25.37 -15.71 40.07
N PRO A 290 -25.67 -17.02 40.02
CA PRO A 290 -26.38 -17.63 38.91
C PRO A 290 -27.89 -17.41 39.04
N SER A 291 -28.47 -16.60 38.16
CA SER A 291 -29.92 -16.62 37.92
C SER A 291 -30.24 -17.66 36.84
N GLN A 292 -31.02 -18.66 37.25
CA GLN A 292 -31.60 -19.69 36.42
C GLN A 292 -32.50 -19.05 35.34
N ILE A 293 -32.22 -19.32 34.07
CA ILE A 293 -33.21 -19.22 33.00
C ILE A 293 -33.24 -20.57 32.28
N SER A 294 -34.40 -21.19 32.35
CA SER A 294 -34.77 -22.49 31.81
C SER A 294 -34.72 -22.51 30.29
N THR A 295 -34.17 -23.60 29.76
CA THR A 295 -34.17 -23.96 28.35
C THR A 295 -35.58 -24.41 27.90
N PRO A 296 -36.09 -23.96 26.73
CA PRO A 296 -37.12 -24.69 26.03
C PRO A 296 -36.47 -25.78 25.16
N SER A 297 -37.00 -26.97 25.33
CA SER A 297 -36.72 -28.22 24.64
C SER A 297 -36.75 -28.12 23.12
N VAL A 298 -35.68 -28.62 22.48
CA VAL A 298 -35.58 -28.84 21.03
C VAL A 298 -36.53 -29.96 20.62
N LYS A 299 -37.65 -29.62 19.98
CA LYS A 299 -38.47 -30.58 19.23
C LYS A 299 -37.80 -30.86 17.88
N ARG A 300 -37.42 -32.13 17.70
CA ARG A 300 -37.06 -32.79 16.43
C ARG A 300 -37.99 -32.31 15.29
N PHE A 301 -37.43 -31.65 14.28
CA PHE A 301 -38.06 -31.55 12.96
C PHE A 301 -37.45 -32.59 12.00
N LYS A 302 -38.38 -33.30 11.35
CA LYS A 302 -38.18 -34.44 10.46
C LYS A 302 -37.41 -34.03 9.19
N ARG A 303 -36.57 -34.96 8.72
CA ARG A 303 -35.97 -34.97 7.37
C ARG A 303 -37.03 -34.66 6.30
N ARG A 304 -36.71 -33.76 5.37
CA ARG A 304 -37.38 -33.61 4.07
C ARG A 304 -36.47 -34.13 2.95
N PRO A 305 -37.04 -34.63 1.84
CA PRO A 305 -36.42 -35.63 0.98
C PRO A 305 -35.46 -35.02 -0.05
N HIS A 306 -34.57 -35.89 -0.54
CA HIS A 306 -33.72 -35.66 -1.70
C HIS A 306 -34.55 -35.18 -2.90
N ILE A 307 -34.15 -34.04 -3.48
CA ILE A 307 -34.47 -33.68 -4.86
C ILE A 307 -33.21 -33.95 -5.66
N SER A 308 -33.34 -34.83 -6.65
CA SER A 308 -32.33 -35.20 -7.64
C SER A 308 -31.85 -33.98 -8.41
N ALA A 309 -30.55 -33.95 -8.69
CA ALA A 309 -29.91 -32.97 -9.57
C ALA A 309 -30.50 -33.03 -10.98
N PRO A 310 -30.70 -31.90 -11.68
CA PRO A 310 -30.78 -31.90 -13.12
C PRO A 310 -29.37 -31.94 -13.72
N ASP A 311 -29.29 -32.64 -14.84
CA ASP A 311 -28.12 -33.03 -15.60
C ASP A 311 -27.19 -31.91 -16.05
N SER A 312 -25.94 -32.33 -16.28
CA SER A 312 -24.86 -31.65 -16.97
C SER A 312 -25.29 -30.96 -18.27
N GLY A 313 -25.28 -29.64 -18.28
CA GLY A 313 -25.28 -28.82 -19.49
C GLY A 313 -24.01 -27.97 -19.53
N TYR A 314 -23.19 -28.14 -20.57
CA TYR A 314 -22.05 -27.29 -20.86
C TYR A 314 -22.48 -25.81 -20.93
N ALA A 315 -21.77 -24.91 -20.23
CA ALA A 315 -22.05 -23.48 -20.27
C ALA A 315 -21.79 -22.94 -21.69
N GLN A 316 -22.81 -22.35 -22.32
CA GLN A 316 -22.69 -21.66 -23.62
C GLN A 316 -21.91 -20.34 -23.47
N PRO A 317 -21.24 -19.85 -24.54
CA PRO A 317 -20.56 -18.56 -24.55
C PRO A 317 -21.54 -17.40 -24.26
N ALA A 318 -21.08 -16.40 -23.50
CA ALA A 318 -21.87 -15.26 -23.04
C ALA A 318 -22.53 -14.41 -24.16
N GLU A 319 -22.12 -14.59 -25.41
CA GLU A 319 -22.63 -13.85 -26.57
C GLU A 319 -23.98 -14.38 -27.10
N GLU A 320 -24.42 -15.58 -26.70
CA GLU A 320 -25.74 -16.14 -27.11
C GLU A 320 -26.90 -15.77 -26.16
N LEU A 321 -26.61 -15.18 -24.99
CA LEU A 321 -27.61 -14.88 -23.93
C LEU A 321 -28.13 -13.43 -23.93
N SER A 322 -27.47 -12.51 -24.65
CA SER A 322 -27.95 -11.12 -24.76
C SER A 322 -28.98 -11.00 -25.88
N THR A 323 -30.23 -10.71 -25.55
CA THR A 323 -31.21 -10.31 -26.56
C THR A 323 -30.77 -8.99 -27.21
N ASN A 324 -30.60 -8.97 -28.54
CA ASN A 324 -30.09 -7.85 -29.37
C ASN A 324 -31.00 -6.58 -29.41
N GLY A 325 -31.78 -6.30 -28.38
CA GLY A 325 -32.63 -5.11 -28.29
C GLY A 325 -32.00 -4.03 -27.40
N SER A 326 -32.01 -2.77 -27.86
CA SER A 326 -31.62 -1.61 -27.03
C SER A 326 -32.36 -1.63 -25.69
N LEU A 327 -31.64 -1.48 -24.58
CA LEU A 327 -32.20 -1.35 -23.23
C LEU A 327 -33.02 -0.06 -23.09
N TYR A 328 -32.67 0.94 -23.89
CA TYR A 328 -33.21 2.30 -23.86
C TYR A 328 -34.13 2.51 -25.07
N SER A 329 -35.31 3.06 -24.84
CA SER A 329 -36.32 3.36 -25.87
C SER A 329 -35.98 4.64 -26.65
N HIS A 330 -35.45 5.67 -25.99
CA HIS A 330 -35.06 6.95 -26.58
C HIS A 330 -34.00 7.68 -25.72
N PRO A 331 -33.29 8.67 -26.29
CA PRO A 331 -32.40 9.55 -25.53
C PRO A 331 -33.18 10.36 -24.48
N LEU A 332 -32.54 10.62 -23.34
CA LEU A 332 -33.13 11.43 -22.26
C LEU A 332 -33.18 12.92 -22.60
N ALA A 333 -34.20 13.64 -22.13
CA ALA A 333 -34.20 15.09 -22.15
C ALA A 333 -33.18 15.68 -21.15
N VAL A 334 -32.88 16.97 -21.30
CA VAL A 334 -31.85 17.68 -20.50
C VAL A 334 -32.14 17.68 -18.99
N SER A 335 -33.38 17.47 -18.55
CA SER A 335 -33.78 17.44 -17.14
C SER A 335 -34.37 16.11 -16.71
N GLU A 336 -34.02 15.03 -17.38
CA GLU A 336 -34.47 13.68 -17.08
C GLU A 336 -33.29 12.75 -16.78
N PHE A 337 -33.53 11.76 -15.93
CA PHE A 337 -32.61 10.66 -15.68
C PHE A 337 -33.40 9.36 -15.45
N ARG A 338 -32.69 8.23 -15.42
CA ARG A 338 -33.29 6.90 -15.25
C ARG A 338 -33.02 6.34 -13.87
N ILE A 339 -33.97 5.62 -13.30
CA ILE A 339 -33.82 4.85 -12.06
C ILE A 339 -34.15 3.39 -12.35
N LEU A 340 -33.40 2.46 -11.75
CA LEU A 340 -33.73 1.03 -11.76
C LEU A 340 -34.68 0.71 -10.59
N ILE A 341 -35.87 0.25 -10.91
CA ILE A 341 -36.80 -0.34 -9.94
C ILE A 341 -36.43 -1.81 -9.82
N LEU A 342 -35.69 -2.13 -8.76
CA LEU A 342 -35.15 -3.46 -8.48
C LEU A 342 -36.15 -4.27 -7.65
N GLU A 343 -36.50 -5.46 -8.13
CA GLU A 343 -37.42 -6.36 -7.43
C GLU A 343 -36.75 -7.08 -6.25
N SER A 344 -37.55 -7.42 -5.24
CA SER A 344 -37.09 -8.21 -4.11
C SER A 344 -36.63 -9.60 -4.53
N GLY A 345 -35.59 -10.12 -3.86
CA GLY A 345 -35.14 -11.49 -4.06
C GLY A 345 -34.14 -11.93 -3.00
N LEU A 346 -34.03 -13.24 -2.80
CA LEU A 346 -33.03 -13.84 -1.91
C LEU A 346 -31.67 -13.92 -2.60
N ILE A 347 -30.58 -13.87 -1.82
CA ILE A 347 -29.21 -14.02 -2.34
C ILE A 347 -29.12 -15.28 -3.23
N GLY A 348 -28.61 -15.12 -4.45
CA GLY A 348 -28.48 -16.16 -5.47
C GLY A 348 -29.67 -16.29 -6.43
N SER A 349 -30.82 -15.67 -6.14
CA SER A 349 -31.94 -15.61 -7.11
C SER A 349 -31.67 -14.61 -8.24
N THR A 350 -32.31 -14.78 -9.39
CA THR A 350 -32.16 -13.86 -10.55
C THR A 350 -32.41 -12.41 -10.16
N ILE A 351 -31.60 -11.50 -10.69
CA ILE A 351 -31.83 -10.05 -10.55
C ILE A 351 -32.88 -9.67 -11.59
N VAL A 352 -34.00 -9.12 -11.15
CA VAL A 352 -35.11 -8.67 -11.99
C VAL A 352 -35.40 -7.21 -11.66
N GLY A 353 -35.63 -6.39 -12.68
CA GLY A 353 -36.04 -5.01 -12.51
C GLY A 353 -36.47 -4.37 -13.81
N HIS A 354 -36.88 -3.11 -13.73
CA HIS A 354 -37.21 -2.30 -14.88
C HIS A 354 -36.71 -0.87 -14.69
N ILE A 355 -36.37 -0.22 -15.79
CA ILE A 355 -35.87 1.15 -15.79
C ILE A 355 -37.05 2.11 -15.97
N CYS A 356 -37.12 3.12 -15.10
CA CYS A 356 -38.11 4.18 -15.15
C CYS A 356 -37.42 5.51 -15.42
N GLU A 357 -37.97 6.29 -16.35
CA GLU A 357 -37.53 7.66 -16.64
C GLU A 357 -38.24 8.65 -15.71
N VAL A 358 -37.47 9.53 -15.09
CA VAL A 358 -37.96 10.44 -14.06
C VAL A 358 -37.39 11.84 -14.24
N SER A 359 -38.14 12.84 -13.78
CA SER A 359 -37.68 14.23 -13.79
C SER A 359 -36.60 14.46 -12.74
N LEU A 360 -35.53 15.15 -13.12
CA LEU A 360 -34.50 15.61 -12.18
C LEU A 360 -35.04 16.72 -11.27
N LEU A 361 -36.08 17.47 -11.66
CA LEU A 361 -36.63 18.58 -10.87
C LEU A 361 -37.38 18.08 -9.64
N ASP A 362 -38.23 17.07 -9.83
CA ASP A 362 -39.03 16.44 -8.77
C ASP A 362 -38.94 14.91 -8.88
N PRO A 363 -37.80 14.31 -8.47
CA PRO A 363 -37.64 12.87 -8.55
C PRO A 363 -38.44 12.16 -7.46
N PRO A 364 -38.97 10.94 -7.72
CA PRO A 364 -39.50 10.08 -6.66
C PRO A 364 -38.39 9.73 -5.67
N GLU A 365 -38.72 9.16 -4.51
CA GLU A 365 -37.69 8.71 -3.57
C GLU A 365 -36.85 7.56 -4.16
N TYR A 366 -35.51 7.69 -4.10
CA TYR A 366 -34.56 6.70 -4.60
C TYR A 366 -33.25 6.70 -3.81
N TYR A 367 -32.50 5.62 -3.97
CA TYR A 367 -31.13 5.44 -3.47
C TYR A 367 -30.16 5.51 -4.64
N ALA A 368 -28.88 5.83 -4.39
CA ALA A 368 -27.85 5.75 -5.42
C ALA A 368 -26.74 4.79 -5.01
N LEU A 369 -26.23 4.01 -5.97
CA LEU A 369 -25.11 3.10 -5.74
C LEU A 369 -23.78 3.79 -6.06
N SER A 370 -22.81 3.62 -5.18
CA SER A 370 -21.42 4.03 -5.36
C SER A 370 -20.53 2.80 -5.25
N TYR A 371 -19.92 2.36 -6.35
CA TYR A 371 -19.20 1.09 -6.42
C TYR A 371 -18.15 1.09 -7.53
N VAL A 372 -17.10 0.26 -7.40
CA VAL A 372 -16.12 0.10 -8.47
C VAL A 372 -16.68 -0.83 -9.54
N TRP A 373 -16.64 -0.45 -10.82
CA TRP A 373 -17.24 -1.26 -11.88
C TRP A 373 -16.60 -2.66 -12.04
N GLY A 374 -15.35 -2.85 -11.61
CA GLY A 374 -14.58 -4.08 -11.80
C GLY A 374 -13.92 -4.16 -13.18
N GLN A 375 -12.81 -4.88 -13.29
CA GLN A 375 -12.10 -5.10 -14.57
C GLN A 375 -12.59 -6.36 -15.30
N GLU A 376 -13.37 -7.20 -14.62
CA GLU A 376 -13.90 -8.44 -15.18
C GLU A 376 -15.01 -8.16 -16.22
N PRO A 377 -15.13 -9.00 -17.25
CA PRO A 377 -16.18 -8.89 -18.24
C PRO A 377 -17.57 -9.05 -17.60
N ALA A 378 -18.59 -8.49 -18.25
CA ALA A 378 -19.97 -8.68 -17.86
C ALA A 378 -20.40 -10.12 -18.20
N ILE A 379 -20.65 -10.94 -17.18
CA ILE A 379 -20.96 -12.37 -17.33
C ILE A 379 -22.21 -12.81 -16.56
N HIS A 380 -22.73 -11.97 -15.66
CA HIS A 380 -23.88 -12.34 -14.83
C HIS A 380 -25.17 -11.81 -15.46
N PRO A 381 -26.18 -12.67 -15.70
CA PRO A 381 -27.45 -12.23 -16.26
C PRO A 381 -28.30 -11.49 -15.23
N ALA A 382 -28.87 -10.35 -15.65
CA ALA A 382 -29.93 -9.62 -14.98
C ALA A 382 -31.07 -9.38 -15.98
N VAL A 383 -32.32 -9.56 -15.56
CA VAL A 383 -33.49 -9.30 -16.40
C VAL A 383 -33.92 -7.85 -16.15
N ILE A 384 -33.75 -6.99 -17.15
CA ILE A 384 -34.08 -5.57 -17.07
C ILE A 384 -34.99 -5.21 -18.25
N ASN A 385 -36.17 -4.63 -17.98
CA ASN A 385 -37.20 -4.35 -19.01
C ASN A 385 -37.54 -5.60 -19.84
N ASP A 386 -37.73 -6.74 -19.16
CA ASP A 386 -37.99 -8.07 -19.75
C ASP A 386 -36.90 -8.58 -20.71
N LYS A 387 -35.72 -7.98 -20.70
CA LYS A 387 -34.56 -8.37 -21.50
C LYS A 387 -33.41 -8.85 -20.63
N THR A 388 -32.73 -9.90 -21.07
CA THR A 388 -31.51 -10.37 -20.40
C THR A 388 -30.35 -9.43 -20.73
N HIS A 389 -29.83 -8.76 -19.71
CA HIS A 389 -28.67 -7.88 -19.77
C HIS A 389 -27.55 -8.45 -18.90
N LEU A 390 -26.33 -8.53 -19.45
CA LEU A 390 -25.17 -9.01 -18.70
C LEU A 390 -24.57 -7.86 -17.88
N ILE A 391 -24.35 -8.11 -16.59
CA ILE A 391 -23.69 -7.18 -15.67
C ILE A 391 -22.38 -7.78 -15.15
N ARG A 392 -21.47 -6.90 -14.70
CA ARG A 392 -20.17 -7.30 -14.14
C ARG A 392 -20.34 -7.94 -12.75
N PRO A 393 -19.44 -8.86 -12.35
CA PRO A 393 -19.51 -9.54 -11.05
C PRO A 393 -19.69 -8.59 -9.87
N ASN A 394 -18.90 -7.51 -9.79
CA ASN A 394 -18.99 -6.62 -8.63
C ASN A 394 -20.35 -5.92 -8.49
N LEU A 395 -20.98 -5.52 -9.61
CA LEU A 395 -22.33 -4.97 -9.59
C LEU A 395 -23.37 -6.04 -9.21
N TYR A 396 -23.22 -7.25 -9.75
CA TYR A 396 -24.09 -8.37 -9.41
C TYR A 396 -24.09 -8.63 -7.90
N HIS A 397 -22.92 -8.74 -7.29
CA HIS A 397 -22.80 -8.95 -5.84
C HIS A 397 -23.40 -7.79 -5.03
N ALA A 398 -23.17 -6.55 -5.44
CA ALA A 398 -23.77 -5.39 -4.78
C ALA A 398 -25.30 -5.44 -4.80
N LEU A 399 -25.90 -5.63 -5.99
CA LEU A 399 -27.36 -5.69 -6.14
C LEU A 399 -27.98 -6.88 -5.40
N GLN A 400 -27.29 -8.03 -5.35
CA GLN A 400 -27.72 -9.21 -4.59
C GLN A 400 -27.85 -8.95 -3.09
N ARG A 401 -26.94 -8.15 -2.51
CA ARG A 401 -26.92 -7.85 -1.07
C ARG A 401 -27.81 -6.66 -0.69
N ILE A 402 -27.89 -5.67 -1.56
CA ILE A 402 -28.60 -4.42 -1.29
C ILE A 402 -30.11 -4.57 -1.54
N ARG A 403 -30.53 -5.45 -2.46
CA ARG A 403 -31.96 -5.64 -2.73
C ARG A 403 -32.70 -6.15 -1.49
N PRO A 404 -33.91 -5.65 -1.22
CA PRO A 404 -34.67 -6.08 -0.06
C PRO A 404 -35.20 -7.51 -0.26
N PRO A 405 -35.38 -8.28 0.83
CA PRO A 405 -35.98 -9.61 0.74
C PRO A 405 -37.47 -9.56 0.36
N MET A 406 -38.13 -8.42 0.55
CA MET A 406 -39.53 -8.15 0.18
C MET A 406 -39.69 -6.70 -0.27
N GLY A 407 -40.52 -6.45 -1.29
CA GLY A 407 -40.81 -5.12 -1.82
C GLY A 407 -39.98 -4.77 -3.06
N GLN A 408 -39.81 -3.47 -3.31
CA GLN A 408 -39.03 -2.96 -4.43
C GLN A 408 -38.04 -1.90 -3.93
N LEU A 409 -36.92 -1.74 -4.63
CA LEU A 409 -35.91 -0.74 -4.36
C LEU A 409 -35.69 0.13 -5.59
N ASN A 410 -36.01 1.42 -5.45
CA ASN A 410 -35.67 2.44 -6.45
C ASN A 410 -34.19 2.80 -6.28
N ILE A 411 -33.34 2.39 -7.22
CA ILE A 411 -31.90 2.62 -7.14
C ILE A 411 -31.32 3.18 -8.44
N TRP A 412 -30.49 4.20 -8.33
CA TRP A 412 -29.70 4.73 -9.43
C TRP A 412 -28.36 4.01 -9.50
N VAL A 413 -28.06 3.42 -10.66
CA VAL A 413 -26.82 2.71 -10.95
C VAL A 413 -26.25 3.24 -12.26
N ASP A 414 -25.14 3.95 -12.21
CA ASP A 414 -24.51 4.64 -13.36
C ASP A 414 -24.38 3.77 -14.62
N SER A 415 -23.87 2.54 -14.48
CA SER A 415 -23.66 1.63 -15.62
C SER A 415 -24.94 1.07 -16.27
N ILE A 416 -26.09 1.16 -15.59
CA ILE A 416 -27.39 0.69 -16.09
C ILE A 416 -28.30 1.86 -16.47
N CYS A 417 -28.26 2.96 -15.73
CA CYS A 417 -29.18 4.09 -15.89
C CYS A 417 -28.71 5.08 -16.97
N ILE A 418 -27.41 5.11 -17.27
CA ILE A 418 -26.82 5.96 -18.32
C ILE A 418 -26.53 5.09 -19.55
N ASN A 419 -26.97 5.56 -20.72
CA ASN A 419 -26.58 4.93 -21.98
C ASN A 419 -25.09 5.17 -22.29
N GLN A 420 -24.27 4.17 -21.98
CA GLN A 420 -22.81 4.24 -22.14
C GLN A 420 -22.35 4.29 -23.60
N LEU A 421 -23.23 3.94 -24.55
CA LEU A 421 -22.95 3.91 -25.99
C LEU A 421 -23.25 5.24 -26.70
N ASP A 422 -23.98 6.14 -26.05
CA ASP A 422 -24.28 7.48 -26.57
C ASP A 422 -23.41 8.53 -25.86
N ASP A 423 -22.37 9.01 -26.55
CA ASP A 423 -21.45 10.01 -26.01
C ASP A 423 -22.16 11.33 -25.64
N SER A 424 -23.23 11.72 -26.36
CA SER A 424 -24.00 12.93 -26.06
C SER A 424 -24.81 12.77 -24.77
N GLU A 425 -25.54 11.65 -24.64
CA GLU A 425 -26.29 11.32 -23.42
C GLU A 425 -25.33 11.17 -22.23
N ARG A 426 -24.23 10.41 -22.39
CA ARG A 426 -23.24 10.20 -21.33
C ARG A 426 -22.67 11.52 -20.85
N ASN A 427 -22.27 12.41 -21.75
CA ASN A 427 -21.73 13.72 -21.38
C ASN A 427 -22.76 14.58 -20.65
N ALA A 428 -24.04 14.54 -21.06
CA ALA A 428 -25.11 15.25 -20.38
C ALA A 428 -25.39 14.69 -18.98
N GLN A 429 -25.46 13.36 -18.82
CA GLN A 429 -25.72 12.70 -17.54
C GLN A 429 -24.56 12.85 -16.55
N VAL A 430 -23.31 12.78 -17.02
CA VAL A 430 -22.12 13.02 -16.18
C VAL A 430 -22.14 14.43 -15.57
N ARG A 431 -22.62 15.44 -16.31
CA ARG A 431 -22.82 16.80 -15.76
C ARG A 431 -23.89 16.85 -14.68
N GLN A 432 -24.85 15.94 -14.70
CA GLN A 432 -25.97 15.89 -13.75
C GLN A 432 -25.69 15.00 -12.53
N MET A 433 -24.65 14.16 -12.54
CA MET A 433 -24.35 13.20 -11.46
C MET A 433 -24.33 13.84 -10.06
N ALA A 434 -23.73 15.02 -9.91
CA ALA A 434 -23.72 15.72 -8.63
C ALA A 434 -25.13 16.01 -8.11
N THR A 435 -26.04 16.43 -8.99
CA THR A 435 -27.45 16.67 -8.65
C THR A 435 -28.15 15.35 -8.31
N ILE A 436 -27.91 14.29 -9.10
CA ILE A 436 -28.49 12.96 -8.86
C ILE A 436 -28.05 12.40 -7.51
N TYR A 437 -26.76 12.48 -7.15
CA TYR A 437 -26.29 12.02 -5.83
C TYR A 437 -26.82 12.90 -4.69
N SER A 438 -26.98 14.21 -4.92
CA SER A 438 -27.49 15.13 -3.89
C SER A 438 -28.98 14.96 -3.57
N LYS A 439 -29.78 14.51 -4.55
CA LYS A 439 -31.22 14.29 -4.40
C LYS A 439 -31.58 12.88 -3.94
N ALA A 440 -30.64 11.94 -3.96
CA ALA A 440 -30.86 10.60 -3.45
C ALA A 440 -31.12 10.63 -1.93
N ARG A 441 -32.02 9.77 -1.45
CA ARG A 441 -32.31 9.60 -0.02
C ARG A 441 -31.06 9.18 0.76
N SER A 442 -30.31 8.23 0.19
CA SER A 442 -29.02 7.79 0.71
C SER A 442 -28.18 7.19 -0.40
N VAL A 443 -26.86 7.25 -0.23
CA VAL A 443 -25.90 6.61 -1.13
C VAL A 443 -25.34 5.35 -0.49
N PHE A 444 -25.49 4.23 -1.18
CA PHE A 444 -24.91 2.95 -0.78
C PHE A 444 -23.52 2.82 -1.38
N VAL A 445 -22.51 2.84 -0.52
CA VAL A 445 -21.10 2.66 -0.88
C VAL A 445 -20.76 1.19 -0.79
N TRP A 446 -20.48 0.52 -1.90
CA TRP A 446 -20.14 -0.90 -1.94
C TRP A 446 -18.62 -1.10 -2.07
N LEU A 447 -18.00 -1.67 -1.03
CA LEU A 447 -16.56 -1.97 -0.97
C LEU A 447 -16.17 -3.35 -1.52
N GLY A 448 -17.16 -4.14 -1.95
CA GLY A 448 -16.98 -5.54 -2.37
C GLY A 448 -17.39 -6.54 -1.29
N GLU A 449 -17.21 -7.82 -1.63
CA GLU A 449 -17.47 -8.94 -0.73
C GLU A 449 -16.57 -8.89 0.51
N GLU A 450 -17.12 -9.37 1.63
CA GLU A 450 -16.40 -9.47 2.90
C GLU A 450 -15.42 -10.65 2.90
N ASP A 451 -14.32 -10.45 3.60
CA ASP A 451 -13.36 -11.47 4.01
C ASP A 451 -13.23 -11.44 5.56
N SER A 452 -12.44 -12.36 6.11
CA SER A 452 -12.25 -12.47 7.56
C SER A 452 -11.67 -11.20 8.19
N SER A 453 -10.97 -10.37 7.42
CA SER A 453 -10.31 -9.17 7.91
C SER A 453 -11.19 -7.93 7.84
N SER A 454 -11.82 -7.67 6.69
CA SER A 454 -12.78 -6.57 6.49
C SER A 454 -13.95 -6.63 7.48
N LYS A 455 -14.42 -7.82 7.83
CA LYS A 455 -15.40 -8.01 8.91
C LYS A 455 -14.90 -7.51 10.26
N VAL A 456 -13.65 -7.80 10.60
CA VAL A 456 -13.05 -7.35 11.86
C VAL A 456 -12.76 -5.86 11.82
N GLY A 457 -12.30 -5.32 10.69
CA GLY A 457 -12.00 -3.90 10.55
C GLY A 457 -13.24 -3.02 10.68
N LEU A 458 -14.40 -3.42 10.11
CA LEU A 458 -15.65 -2.67 10.28
C LEU A 458 -16.16 -2.73 11.72
N LYS A 459 -16.11 -3.90 12.36
CA LYS A 459 -16.46 -4.04 13.79
C LYS A 459 -15.53 -3.23 14.69
N PHE A 460 -14.25 -3.18 14.35
CA PHE A 460 -13.27 -2.35 15.04
C PHE A 460 -13.63 -0.87 14.91
N ALA A 461 -13.97 -0.40 13.70
CA ALA A 461 -14.41 0.98 13.49
C ALA A 461 -15.64 1.34 14.33
N ASP A 462 -16.64 0.45 14.42
CA ASP A 462 -17.80 0.65 15.31
C ASP A 462 -17.39 0.71 16.80
N GLN A 463 -16.49 -0.17 17.25
CA GLN A 463 -16.04 -0.19 18.64
C GLN A 463 -15.24 1.04 19.05
N VAL A 464 -14.40 1.56 18.14
CA VAL A 464 -13.63 2.79 18.34
C VAL A 464 -14.55 3.96 18.66
N VAL A 465 -15.68 4.06 17.95
CA VAL A 465 -16.69 5.09 18.16
C VAL A 465 -17.42 4.96 19.50
N LEU A 466 -17.62 3.72 19.97
CA LEU A 466 -18.43 3.43 21.16
C LEU A 466 -17.65 3.48 22.49
N THR A 467 -16.31 3.50 22.46
CA THR A 467 -15.49 3.39 23.67
C THR A 467 -14.71 4.68 23.92
N ASP A 468 -15.04 5.38 25.01
CA ASP A 468 -14.45 6.68 25.35
C ASP A 468 -13.00 6.51 25.88
N LEU A 469 -12.02 6.65 24.99
CA LEU A 469 -10.58 6.95 25.21
C LEU A 469 -9.73 6.13 26.20
N MET A 470 -10.23 5.07 26.84
CA MET A 470 -9.43 4.18 27.70
C MET A 470 -8.78 3.03 26.90
N TRP A 471 -7.76 3.38 26.10
CA TRP A 471 -6.95 2.48 25.26
C TRP A 471 -5.91 1.67 26.03
N THR A 472 -6.33 0.80 26.95
CA THR A 472 -5.41 0.01 27.78
C THR A 472 -5.66 -1.51 27.75
N LYS A 473 -5.99 -2.11 26.59
CA LYS A 473 -6.04 -3.59 26.48
C LYS A 473 -5.62 -4.18 25.11
N LEU A 474 -4.48 -4.88 25.15
CA LEU A 474 -4.21 -6.26 24.64
C LEU A 474 -4.58 -6.57 23.16
N TRP A 475 -3.59 -6.78 22.28
CA TRP A 475 -3.57 -7.46 20.95
C TRP A 475 -4.69 -7.18 19.92
N TRP A 476 -5.97 -7.14 20.30
CA TRP A 476 -7.14 -6.75 19.51
C TRP A 476 -7.00 -5.36 18.88
N GLU A 477 -6.34 -4.42 19.56
CA GLU A 477 -6.00 -3.10 19.01
C GLU A 477 -5.09 -3.20 17.77
N GLN A 478 -4.07 -4.08 17.81
CA GLN A 478 -3.13 -4.26 16.71
C GLN A 478 -3.79 -4.96 15.53
N TYR A 479 -4.54 -6.03 15.78
CA TYR A 479 -5.25 -6.76 14.72
C TYR A 479 -6.38 -5.93 14.11
N GLY A 480 -7.12 -5.16 14.93
CA GLY A 480 -8.16 -4.24 14.48
C GLY A 480 -7.62 -3.12 13.60
N LEU A 481 -6.46 -2.54 13.95
CA LEU A 481 -5.77 -1.54 13.12
C LEU A 481 -5.31 -2.11 11.78
N ILE A 482 -4.75 -3.33 11.75
CA ILE A 482 -4.34 -3.99 10.50
C ILE A 482 -5.57 -4.28 9.63
N ALA A 483 -6.64 -4.81 10.23
CA ALA A 483 -7.88 -5.09 9.54
C ALA A 483 -8.53 -3.83 8.96
N LEU A 484 -8.52 -2.73 9.72
CA LEU A 484 -8.94 -1.42 9.24
C LEU A 484 -8.04 -0.93 8.10
N ALA A 485 -6.72 -1.08 8.20
CA ALA A 485 -5.81 -0.71 7.13
C ALA A 485 -6.12 -1.46 5.82
N GLN A 486 -6.49 -2.74 5.88
CA GLN A 486 -6.91 -3.50 4.71
C GLN A 486 -8.24 -3.00 4.11
N ILE A 487 -9.17 -2.49 4.93
CA ILE A 487 -10.36 -1.80 4.42
C ILE A 487 -9.96 -0.52 3.70
N LEU A 488 -9.05 0.28 4.27
CA LEU A 488 -8.57 1.53 3.67
C LEU A 488 -7.83 1.32 2.34
N ASP A 489 -7.34 0.10 2.08
CA ASP A 489 -6.71 -0.26 0.80
C ASP A 489 -7.72 -0.66 -0.28
N ARG A 490 -9.01 -0.81 0.05
CA ARG A 490 -10.01 -1.29 -0.90
C ARG A 490 -10.13 -0.32 -2.10
N PRO A 491 -10.28 -0.83 -3.34
CA PRO A 491 -10.20 -0.02 -4.57
C PRO A 491 -11.16 1.18 -4.63
N TRP A 492 -12.31 1.09 -3.94
CA TRP A 492 -13.30 2.16 -3.89
C TRP A 492 -12.69 3.48 -3.41
N PHE A 493 -11.84 3.45 -2.36
CA PHE A 493 -11.21 4.65 -1.79
C PHE A 493 -10.25 5.37 -2.75
N ARG A 494 -9.91 4.74 -3.87
CA ARG A 494 -8.99 5.26 -4.87
C ARG A 494 -9.71 5.72 -6.13
N ARG A 495 -10.99 5.43 -6.35
CA ARG A 495 -11.65 5.78 -7.61
C ARG A 495 -11.93 7.29 -7.70
N GLY A 496 -11.52 7.97 -8.78
CA GLY A 496 -11.73 9.42 -8.92
C GLY A 496 -13.17 9.89 -8.77
N TRP A 497 -14.13 9.16 -9.35
CA TRP A 497 -15.54 9.51 -9.31
C TRP A 497 -16.17 9.44 -7.91
N VAL A 498 -15.63 8.62 -7.00
CA VAL A 498 -16.28 8.42 -5.68
C VAL A 498 -16.28 9.68 -4.81
N LEU A 499 -15.40 10.64 -5.10
CA LEU A 499 -15.46 11.97 -4.49
C LEU A 499 -16.81 12.65 -4.74
N GLN A 500 -17.33 12.64 -5.97
CA GLN A 500 -18.68 13.18 -6.22
C GLN A 500 -19.75 12.32 -5.56
N GLU A 501 -19.64 11.00 -5.73
CA GLU A 501 -20.65 10.04 -5.27
C GLU A 501 -20.88 10.13 -3.75
N ALA A 502 -19.79 10.24 -2.98
CA ALA A 502 -19.85 10.33 -1.52
C ALA A 502 -20.02 11.75 -1.00
N ALA A 503 -19.44 12.77 -1.65
CA ALA A 503 -19.48 14.13 -1.11
C ALA A 503 -20.82 14.82 -1.30
N PHE A 504 -21.53 14.58 -2.40
CA PHE A 504 -22.85 15.17 -2.67
C PHE A 504 -23.98 14.54 -1.87
N SER A 505 -23.78 13.32 -1.40
CA SER A 505 -24.75 12.61 -0.57
C SER A 505 -25.07 13.34 0.74
N ALA A 506 -26.36 13.41 1.09
CA ALA A 506 -26.77 13.84 2.43
C ALA A 506 -26.41 12.80 3.50
N THR A 507 -26.59 11.51 3.18
CA THR A 507 -26.26 10.38 4.06
C THR A 507 -25.71 9.20 3.25
N SER A 508 -24.63 8.58 3.71
CA SER A 508 -24.04 7.43 3.02
C SER A 508 -23.83 6.25 3.97
N ILE A 509 -24.08 5.06 3.47
CA ILE A 509 -23.90 3.79 4.19
C ILE A 509 -22.86 2.98 3.43
N ILE A 510 -21.79 2.57 4.12
CA ILE A 510 -20.76 1.70 3.58
C ILE A 510 -21.18 0.26 3.80
N TYR A 511 -21.18 -0.53 2.73
CA TYR A 511 -21.41 -1.97 2.69
C TYR A 511 -20.11 -2.70 2.35
N CYS A 512 -19.81 -3.76 3.09
CA CYS A 512 -18.79 -4.74 2.73
C CYS A 512 -19.33 -6.13 3.09
N GLY A 513 -19.62 -6.94 2.07
CA GLY A 513 -20.38 -8.18 2.25
C GLY A 513 -21.72 -7.93 2.96
N ASP A 514 -21.90 -8.55 4.12
CA ASP A 514 -23.13 -8.44 4.93
C ASP A 514 -23.04 -7.36 6.02
N HIS A 515 -21.87 -6.75 6.19
CA HIS A 515 -21.66 -5.71 7.21
C HIS A 515 -21.88 -4.33 6.61
N GLN A 516 -22.48 -3.45 7.42
CA GLN A 516 -22.70 -2.06 7.07
C GLN A 516 -22.28 -1.11 8.19
N ILE A 517 -21.75 0.05 7.83
CA ILE A 517 -21.43 1.14 8.76
C ILE A 517 -21.83 2.48 8.15
N ASN A 518 -22.32 3.42 8.97
CA ASN A 518 -22.57 4.77 8.50
C ASN A 518 -21.25 5.49 8.20
N MET A 519 -21.17 6.21 7.07
CA MET A 519 -19.98 6.97 6.69
C MET A 519 -19.52 7.95 7.78
N CYS A 520 -20.43 8.55 8.55
CA CYS A 520 -20.05 9.47 9.64
C CYS A 520 -19.34 8.74 10.78
N HIS A 521 -19.81 7.55 11.17
CA HIS A 521 -19.17 6.72 12.19
C HIS A 521 -17.82 6.21 11.70
N PHE A 522 -17.74 5.77 10.45
CA PHE A 522 -16.47 5.34 9.85
C PHE A 522 -15.44 6.48 9.82
N SER A 523 -15.84 7.69 9.41
CA SER A 523 -14.97 8.88 9.44
C SER A 523 -14.53 9.28 10.85
N MET A 524 -15.42 9.15 11.83
CA MET A 524 -15.10 9.41 13.24
C MET A 524 -14.09 8.40 13.78
N ALA A 525 -14.27 7.10 13.48
CA ALA A 525 -13.31 6.07 13.85
C ALA A 525 -11.91 6.36 13.30
N LEU A 526 -11.80 6.77 12.04
CA LEU A 526 -10.53 7.15 11.44
C LEU A 526 -9.91 8.39 12.08
N SER A 527 -10.73 9.37 12.47
CA SER A 527 -10.26 10.55 13.18
C SER A 527 -9.71 10.17 14.57
N MET A 528 -10.35 9.25 15.29
CA MET A 528 -9.88 8.75 16.58
C MET A 528 -8.58 7.95 16.45
N VAL A 529 -8.47 7.08 15.43
CA VAL A 529 -7.23 6.35 15.12
C VAL A 529 -6.09 7.32 14.82
N ARG A 530 -6.35 8.38 14.04
CA ARG A 530 -5.37 9.44 13.76
C ARG A 530 -4.81 10.06 15.04
N VAL A 531 -5.68 10.43 15.96
CA VAL A 531 -5.29 11.01 17.26
C VAL A 531 -4.45 10.01 18.04
N GLY A 532 -4.90 8.75 18.16
CA GLY A 532 -4.17 7.70 18.87
C GLY A 532 -2.77 7.43 18.32
N LEU A 533 -2.60 7.47 16.99
CA LEU A 533 -1.29 7.34 16.34
C LEU A 533 -0.38 8.56 16.55
N SER A 534 -0.95 9.74 16.85
CA SER A 534 -0.21 11.00 17.02
C SER A 534 0.16 11.31 18.47
N THR A 535 -0.67 10.92 19.45
CA THR A 535 -0.51 11.31 20.87
C THR A 535 0.28 10.31 21.70
N THR A 536 0.19 9.03 21.36
CA THR A 536 1.01 8.03 22.01
C THR A 536 2.34 8.05 21.26
N PRO A 537 3.51 8.17 21.91
CA PRO A 537 4.71 7.59 21.33
C PRO A 537 4.44 6.10 21.31
N PHE A 538 3.67 5.66 20.32
CA PHE A 538 3.57 4.28 19.96
C PHE A 538 5.04 3.95 19.74
N ALA A 539 5.59 3.14 20.64
CA ALA A 539 6.90 2.57 20.49
C ALA A 539 6.81 1.67 19.24
N LEU A 540 6.83 2.31 18.07
CA LEU A 540 7.21 1.74 16.80
C LEU A 540 8.72 1.51 16.79
N SER A 541 9.44 1.83 17.88
CA SER A 541 10.70 1.18 18.16
C SER A 541 10.41 -0.30 18.53
N HIS A 542 10.82 -1.19 17.64
CA HIS A 542 10.99 -2.64 17.81
C HIS A 542 9.80 -3.60 17.56
N THR A 543 8.51 -3.20 17.63
CA THR A 543 7.37 -4.08 17.22
C THR A 543 6.71 -3.69 15.90
N ALA A 544 7.00 -2.48 15.39
CA ALA A 544 6.47 -1.95 14.13
C ALA A 544 6.78 -2.83 12.91
N SER A 545 7.97 -3.41 12.83
CA SER A 545 8.36 -4.15 11.61
C SER A 545 7.58 -5.45 11.39
N MET A 546 6.91 -5.99 12.42
CA MET A 546 6.09 -7.19 12.33
C MET A 546 4.66 -6.91 11.83
N PHE A 547 4.14 -5.69 11.97
CA PHE A 547 2.71 -5.37 11.77
C PHE A 547 2.45 -4.06 11.02
N SER A 548 3.49 -3.33 10.64
CA SER A 548 3.42 -2.11 9.85
C SER A 548 2.90 -2.44 8.44
N THR A 549 1.61 -2.23 8.21
CA THR A 549 1.12 -2.05 6.85
C THR A 549 1.57 -0.67 6.36
N ALA A 550 1.88 -0.54 5.07
CA ALA A 550 2.28 0.74 4.48
C ALA A 550 1.25 1.86 4.67
N ILE A 551 -0.01 1.46 4.84
CA ILE A 551 -1.14 2.34 5.14
C ILE A 551 -1.06 2.88 6.55
N LEU A 552 -0.62 2.10 7.55
CA LEU A 552 -0.50 2.60 8.93
C LEU A 552 0.73 3.49 9.10
N THR A 553 1.84 3.18 8.44
CA THR A 553 3.03 4.05 8.46
C THR A 553 2.80 5.37 7.75
N ASN A 554 2.04 5.35 6.66
CA ASN A 554 1.67 6.55 5.91
C ASN A 554 0.18 6.88 6.07
N TYR A 555 -0.36 6.72 7.29
CA TYR A 555 -1.80 6.85 7.55
C TYR A 555 -2.41 8.15 7.04
N HIS A 556 -1.69 9.26 7.23
CA HIS A 556 -2.12 10.57 6.75
C HIS A 556 -2.16 10.69 5.21
N GLU A 557 -1.35 9.91 4.50
CA GLU A 557 -1.30 9.89 3.03
C GLU A 557 -2.10 8.72 2.43
N SER A 558 -2.79 7.92 3.26
CA SER A 558 -3.67 6.85 2.80
C SER A 558 -4.79 7.41 1.91
N PRO A 559 -5.07 6.82 0.73
CA PRO A 559 -6.13 7.29 -0.18
C PRO A 559 -7.48 7.46 0.51
N ALA A 560 -7.88 6.51 1.36
CA ALA A 560 -9.14 6.56 2.09
C ALA A 560 -9.20 7.75 3.06
N VAL A 561 -8.10 8.03 3.75
CA VAL A 561 -8.00 9.11 4.72
C VAL A 561 -8.02 10.46 4.01
N ARG A 562 -7.26 10.59 2.92
CA ARG A 562 -7.25 11.79 2.05
C ARG A 562 -8.60 12.03 1.39
N LEU A 563 -9.29 10.97 0.94
CA LEU A 563 -10.65 11.04 0.39
C LEU A 563 -11.60 11.66 1.39
N LEU A 564 -11.66 11.13 2.61
CA LEU A 564 -12.59 11.61 3.63
C LEU A 564 -12.27 13.01 4.11
N ASP A 565 -10.99 13.37 4.25
CA ASP A 565 -10.57 14.74 4.56
C ASP A 565 -11.00 15.71 3.44
N THR A 566 -10.84 15.31 2.17
CA THR A 566 -11.27 16.10 1.01
C THR A 566 -12.77 16.29 1.02
N ILE A 567 -13.55 15.22 1.24
CA ILE A 567 -15.02 15.28 1.32
C ILE A 567 -15.46 16.23 2.44
N LYS A 568 -14.88 16.09 3.64
CA LYS A 568 -15.20 16.91 4.81
C LYS A 568 -14.83 18.38 4.61
N GLY A 569 -13.76 18.66 3.89
CA GLY A 569 -13.30 20.03 3.59
C GLY A 569 -14.03 20.69 2.42
N SER A 570 -14.57 19.91 1.48
CA SER A 570 -15.12 20.42 0.22
C SER A 570 -16.40 21.24 0.39
N PHE A 571 -17.22 20.94 1.41
CA PHE A 571 -18.54 21.53 1.58
C PHE A 571 -18.80 22.04 2.99
N THR A 572 -19.61 23.10 3.08
CA THR A 572 -20.44 23.32 4.28
C THR A 572 -21.73 22.55 4.10
N LYS A 573 -22.09 21.74 5.08
CA LYS A 573 -23.38 21.05 5.11
C LYS A 573 -24.22 21.56 6.29
N SER A 574 -25.53 21.63 6.09
CA SER A 574 -26.49 21.80 7.18
C SER A 574 -26.57 20.56 8.07
N ALA A 575 -27.29 20.64 9.19
CA ALA A 575 -27.45 19.51 10.12
C ALA A 575 -28.13 18.28 9.47
N ASP A 576 -28.99 18.50 8.48
CA ASP A 576 -29.65 17.47 7.66
C ASP A 576 -28.80 16.98 6.47
N GLY A 577 -27.54 17.42 6.36
CA GLY A 577 -26.60 16.93 5.36
C GLY A 577 -26.68 17.61 3.99
N LYS A 578 -27.54 18.63 3.82
CA LYS A 578 -27.62 19.39 2.55
C LYS A 578 -26.43 20.32 2.38
N ILE A 579 -25.93 20.41 1.14
CA ILE A 579 -24.82 21.30 0.81
C ILE A 579 -25.29 22.75 0.83
N LEU A 580 -24.64 23.57 1.65
CA LEU A 580 -24.86 25.01 1.74
C LEU A 580 -23.94 25.78 0.79
N ASN A 581 -22.63 25.55 0.88
CA ASN A 581 -21.62 26.20 0.04
C ASN A 581 -20.45 25.26 -0.28
N ARG A 582 -19.91 25.39 -1.49
CA ARG A 582 -18.64 24.79 -1.93
C ARG A 582 -17.47 25.64 -1.41
N ARG A 583 -16.41 25.01 -0.89
CA ARG A 583 -15.30 25.71 -0.20
C ARG A 583 -13.98 25.78 -0.97
N MET A 584 -13.79 24.93 -1.97
CA MET A 584 -12.49 24.73 -2.62
C MET A 584 -12.56 25.09 -4.09
N SER A 585 -11.47 25.67 -4.63
CA SER A 585 -11.31 25.87 -6.08
C SER A 585 -10.98 24.55 -6.78
N LEU A 586 -11.10 24.51 -8.10
CA LEU A 586 -10.74 23.32 -8.88
C LEU A 586 -9.27 22.93 -8.69
N GLU A 587 -8.36 23.91 -8.65
CA GLU A 587 -6.93 23.68 -8.34
C GLU A 587 -6.78 22.92 -7.01
N THR A 588 -7.53 23.34 -5.98
CA THR A 588 -7.45 22.72 -4.66
C THR A 588 -8.03 21.33 -4.62
N VAL A 589 -9.16 21.08 -5.27
CA VAL A 589 -9.75 19.74 -5.28
C VAL A 589 -8.84 18.77 -6.02
N VAL A 590 -8.26 19.15 -7.18
CA VAL A 590 -7.27 18.35 -7.92
C VAL A 590 -6.02 18.09 -7.07
N ASP A 591 -5.54 19.10 -6.35
CA ASP A 591 -4.37 18.98 -5.48
C ASP A 591 -4.60 18.02 -4.30
N LEU A 592 -5.80 17.98 -3.75
CA LEU A 592 -6.17 17.07 -2.66
C LEU A 592 -6.50 15.65 -3.13
N SER A 593 -6.96 15.49 -4.38
CA SER A 593 -7.39 14.21 -4.96
C SER A 593 -6.27 13.45 -5.68
N LYS A 594 -5.00 13.81 -5.52
CA LYS A 594 -3.85 13.13 -6.16
C LYS A 594 -3.72 11.64 -5.83
N PHE A 595 -4.46 11.13 -4.85
CA PHE A 595 -4.56 9.71 -4.54
C PHE A 595 -5.45 8.93 -5.52
N SER A 596 -6.30 9.63 -6.30
CA SER A 596 -7.33 8.98 -7.10
C SER A 596 -6.82 8.37 -8.39
N GLU A 597 -7.21 7.13 -8.67
CA GLU A 597 -7.00 6.39 -9.90
C GLU A 597 -8.22 6.60 -10.83
N THR A 598 -7.95 6.87 -12.11
CA THR A 598 -8.96 7.14 -13.14
C THR A 598 -8.71 6.27 -14.35
N SER A 599 -9.76 5.64 -14.90
CA SER A 599 -9.63 4.81 -16.11
C SER A 599 -9.46 5.66 -17.36
N ASP A 600 -10.16 6.79 -17.46
CA ASP A 600 -9.91 7.82 -18.47
C ASP A 600 -9.04 8.92 -17.83
N PRO A 601 -7.88 9.28 -18.40
CA PRO A 601 -7.01 10.32 -17.86
C PRO A 601 -7.70 11.68 -17.67
N ARG A 602 -8.69 12.01 -18.51
CA ARG A 602 -9.45 13.29 -18.45
C ARG A 602 -10.27 13.42 -17.16
N ASP A 603 -10.66 12.29 -16.58
CA ASP A 603 -11.41 12.26 -15.32
C ASP A 603 -10.59 12.76 -14.12
N THR A 604 -9.27 12.89 -14.25
CA THR A 604 -8.42 13.60 -13.27
C THR A 604 -8.93 15.03 -13.01
N VAL A 605 -9.55 15.65 -14.02
CA VAL A 605 -10.16 16.98 -13.93
C VAL A 605 -11.69 16.87 -13.92
N TYR A 606 -12.28 16.13 -14.86
CA TYR A 606 -13.74 16.08 -15.03
C TYR A 606 -14.49 15.50 -13.84
N ALA A 607 -13.90 14.52 -13.13
CA ALA A 607 -14.51 13.95 -11.94
C ALA A 607 -14.55 14.93 -10.76
N LEU A 608 -13.98 16.14 -10.87
CA LEU A 608 -13.87 17.07 -9.74
C LEU A 608 -14.58 18.41 -9.99
N LEU A 609 -15.02 18.68 -11.22
CA LEU A 609 -15.61 19.97 -11.61
C LEU A 609 -16.77 20.40 -10.72
N ASN A 610 -17.66 19.47 -10.37
CA ASN A 610 -18.84 19.80 -9.55
C ASN A 610 -18.48 20.13 -8.10
N LEU A 611 -17.36 19.65 -7.58
CA LEU A 611 -16.90 19.90 -6.20
C LEU A 611 -16.35 21.33 -6.05
N ALA A 612 -15.87 21.91 -7.15
CA ALA A 612 -15.21 23.21 -7.18
C ALA A 612 -16.21 24.39 -7.05
N ASN A 613 -15.81 25.43 -6.31
CA ASN A 613 -16.60 26.64 -6.10
C ASN A 613 -16.45 27.70 -7.20
N ASP A 614 -15.41 27.58 -8.01
CA ASP A 614 -15.03 28.48 -9.09
C ASP A 614 -15.43 27.96 -10.47
N ILE A 615 -16.20 26.87 -10.52
CA ILE A 615 -16.87 26.32 -11.69
C ILE A 615 -18.36 26.66 -11.63
N THR A 616 -18.83 27.49 -12.57
CA THR A 616 -20.23 27.88 -12.69
C THR A 616 -21.00 26.85 -13.53
N THR A 617 -21.96 26.17 -12.90
CA THR A 617 -22.86 25.18 -13.54
C THR A 617 -23.81 25.78 -14.58
N SER A 618 -23.90 27.11 -14.66
CA SER A 618 -24.83 27.89 -15.50
C SER A 618 -24.18 28.57 -16.71
N SER A 619 -22.89 28.33 -16.97
CA SER A 619 -22.19 28.98 -18.07
C SER A 619 -22.66 28.38 -19.40
N GLN A 620 -23.23 29.21 -20.27
CA GLN A 620 -23.44 28.81 -21.66
C GLN A 620 -22.07 28.47 -22.30
N PRO A 621 -22.02 27.52 -23.26
CA PRO A 621 -20.78 27.09 -23.92
C PRO A 621 -19.98 28.21 -24.63
N ASN A 622 -20.54 29.42 -24.71
CA ASN A 622 -19.93 30.59 -25.35
C ASN A 622 -19.13 31.50 -24.40
N GLN A 623 -19.04 31.20 -23.09
CA GLN A 623 -18.08 31.86 -22.20
C GLN A 623 -16.75 31.10 -22.24
N SER A 624 -15.66 31.79 -22.62
CA SER A 624 -14.32 31.24 -22.86
C SER A 624 -13.67 30.53 -21.67
N ASP A 625 -14.20 30.72 -20.46
CA ASP A 625 -13.53 30.36 -19.21
C ASP A 625 -14.14 29.12 -18.51
N ALA A 626 -15.14 28.47 -19.12
CA ALA A 626 -15.82 27.32 -18.52
C ALA A 626 -15.20 25.98 -18.96
N ILE A 627 -14.54 25.26 -18.04
CA ILE A 627 -14.16 23.86 -18.26
C ILE A 627 -15.42 22.99 -18.19
N VAL A 628 -15.76 22.34 -19.29
CA VAL A 628 -16.92 21.44 -19.40
C VAL A 628 -16.46 20.04 -19.83
N PRO A 629 -17.08 18.95 -19.30
CA PRO A 629 -16.81 17.60 -19.79
C PRO A 629 -17.09 17.47 -21.28
N ASP A 630 -16.03 17.18 -22.03
CA ASP A 630 -16.03 16.90 -23.46
C ASP A 630 -15.01 15.79 -23.76
N TYR A 631 -15.50 14.56 -23.84
CA TYR A 631 -14.68 13.39 -24.15
C TYR A 631 -14.29 13.29 -25.64
N GLY A 632 -14.65 14.29 -26.46
CA GLY A 632 -14.09 14.50 -27.79
C GLY A 632 -12.73 15.20 -27.78
N LYS A 633 -12.40 15.95 -26.71
CA LYS A 633 -11.09 16.61 -26.55
C LYS A 633 -9.98 15.59 -26.26
N SER A 634 -8.77 15.91 -26.73
CA SER A 634 -7.56 15.17 -26.35
C SER A 634 -7.26 15.34 -24.86
N VAL A 635 -6.56 14.38 -24.26
CA VAL A 635 -6.10 14.46 -22.85
C VAL A 635 -5.29 15.74 -22.61
N LEU A 636 -4.41 16.07 -23.56
CA LEU A 636 -3.56 17.26 -23.49
C LEU A 636 -4.37 18.56 -23.50
N ASP A 637 -5.42 18.64 -24.34
CA ASP A 637 -6.31 19.81 -24.36
C ASP A 637 -7.03 20.00 -23.02
N VAL A 638 -7.53 18.93 -22.41
CA VAL A 638 -8.19 19.00 -21.09
C VAL A 638 -7.21 19.44 -19.99
N PHE A 639 -6.00 18.89 -19.98
CA PHE A 639 -4.99 19.23 -18.99
C PHE A 639 -4.51 20.67 -19.13
N MET A 640 -4.41 21.16 -20.35
CA MET A 640 -4.11 22.54 -20.63
C MET A 640 -5.24 23.50 -20.20
N ASP A 641 -6.49 23.17 -20.52
CA ASP A 641 -7.65 23.96 -20.08
C ASP A 641 -7.64 24.10 -18.55
N PHE A 642 -7.30 23.03 -17.82
CA PHE A 642 -7.10 23.07 -16.37
C PHE A 642 -5.96 23.99 -15.93
N VAL A 643 -4.79 23.93 -16.56
CA VAL A 643 -3.66 24.84 -16.21
C VAL A 643 -4.02 26.31 -16.46
N LEU A 644 -4.71 26.61 -17.57
CA LEU A 644 -5.19 27.97 -17.87
C LEU A 644 -6.27 28.44 -16.90
N HIS A 645 -7.15 27.54 -16.45
CA HIS A 645 -8.12 27.82 -15.38
C HIS A 645 -7.42 28.18 -14.06
N CYS A 646 -6.38 27.44 -13.67
CA CYS A 646 -5.56 27.78 -12.49
C CYS A 646 -4.91 29.18 -12.64
N CYS A 647 -4.40 29.50 -13.84
CA CYS A 647 -3.80 30.80 -14.10
C CYS A 647 -4.80 31.96 -14.00
N SER A 648 -6.00 31.79 -14.56
CA SER A 648 -7.04 32.83 -14.59
C SER A 648 -7.77 32.99 -13.26
N ARG A 649 -8.14 31.89 -12.60
CA ARG A 649 -8.97 31.90 -11.38
C ARG A 649 -8.13 32.02 -10.12
N SER A 650 -7.09 31.19 -9.98
CA SER A 650 -6.23 31.21 -8.79
C SER A 650 -5.08 32.21 -8.88
N ARG A 651 -4.84 32.83 -10.05
CA ARG A 651 -3.65 33.66 -10.32
C ARG A 651 -2.36 32.93 -9.91
N SER A 652 -2.27 31.66 -10.30
CA SER A 652 -1.25 30.70 -9.87
C SER A 652 -0.76 29.90 -11.07
N LEU A 653 0.55 29.73 -11.19
CA LEU A 653 1.18 28.78 -12.11
C LEU A 653 1.81 27.60 -11.37
N ASP A 654 1.71 27.55 -10.05
CA ASP A 654 2.27 26.49 -9.20
C ASP A 654 1.85 25.07 -9.58
N VAL A 655 0.72 24.93 -10.28
CA VAL A 655 0.20 23.65 -10.78
C VAL A 655 1.20 22.88 -11.65
N ILE A 656 2.15 23.56 -12.32
CA ILE A 656 3.22 22.92 -13.10
C ILE A 656 4.33 22.29 -12.24
N CYS A 657 4.38 22.63 -10.94
CA CYS A 657 5.31 22.07 -9.97
C CYS A 657 4.64 21.10 -8.99
N ARG A 658 3.30 21.00 -8.98
CA ARG A 658 2.54 20.08 -8.13
C ARG A 658 2.21 18.80 -8.89
N PRO A 659 2.73 17.62 -8.54
CA PRO A 659 2.36 16.36 -9.19
C PRO A 659 0.86 16.11 -9.11
N TRP A 660 0.14 16.05 -10.24
CA TRP A 660 -1.31 15.82 -10.29
C TRP A 660 -1.76 14.96 -11.50
N ALA A 661 -1.01 14.97 -12.60
CA ALA A 661 -1.39 14.27 -13.82
C ALA A 661 -1.06 12.76 -13.75
N PRO A 662 -1.88 11.87 -14.32
CA PRO A 662 -1.60 10.43 -14.43
C PRO A 662 -0.30 10.13 -15.19
N THR A 663 0.25 8.93 -15.01
CA THR A 663 1.50 8.48 -15.67
C THR A 663 1.31 8.23 -17.16
N SER A 664 2.35 8.41 -17.99
CA SER A 664 2.30 8.15 -19.44
C SER A 664 1.80 6.74 -19.79
N SER A 665 2.11 5.73 -18.97
CA SER A 665 1.61 4.35 -19.14
C SER A 665 0.08 4.23 -19.02
N SER A 666 -0.56 5.16 -18.31
CA SER A 666 -2.01 5.20 -18.12
C SER A 666 -2.76 6.05 -19.17
N ILE A 667 -2.05 6.72 -20.08
CA ILE A 667 -2.62 7.67 -21.05
C ILE A 667 -2.89 7.02 -22.43
N ALA A 668 -2.73 5.70 -22.55
CA ALA A 668 -3.04 5.00 -23.80
C ALA A 668 -4.54 5.12 -24.15
N ASP A 669 -4.88 5.99 -25.11
CA ASP A 669 -6.24 6.14 -25.62
C ASP A 669 -6.68 4.86 -26.35
N PRO A 670 -7.73 4.16 -25.88
CA PRO A 670 -8.25 2.96 -26.54
C PRO A 670 -8.73 3.22 -27.98
N ARG A 671 -9.14 4.45 -28.33
CA ARG A 671 -9.64 4.81 -29.66
C ARG A 671 -8.52 4.99 -30.70
N SER A 672 -7.27 5.15 -30.28
CA SER A 672 -6.11 5.30 -31.18
C SER A 672 -5.63 3.98 -31.80
N LYS A 673 -6.23 2.83 -31.47
CA LYS A 673 -5.89 1.57 -32.16
C LYS A 673 -6.29 1.55 -33.64
N ASN A 674 -7.21 2.42 -34.07
CA ASN A 674 -7.73 2.46 -35.44
C ASN A 674 -7.24 3.64 -36.28
N ASN A 675 -6.32 4.49 -35.78
CA ASN A 675 -5.77 5.61 -36.55
C ASN A 675 -4.26 5.41 -36.81
N PRO A 676 -3.85 4.95 -37.99
CA PRO A 676 -2.43 4.71 -38.32
C PRO A 676 -1.60 6.00 -38.40
N PHE A 677 -2.22 7.18 -38.26
CA PHE A 677 -1.56 8.50 -38.24
C PHE A 677 -1.79 9.28 -36.93
N GLY A 678 -2.41 8.68 -35.91
CA GLY A 678 -2.59 9.34 -34.62
C GLY A 678 -1.26 9.43 -33.87
N ASN A 679 -0.75 10.65 -33.67
CA ASN A 679 0.44 10.90 -32.85
C ASN A 679 0.18 10.37 -31.42
N TYR A 680 0.69 9.19 -31.11
CA TYR A 680 0.80 8.71 -29.75
C TYR A 680 1.61 9.74 -28.95
N ILE A 681 1.01 10.37 -27.95
CA ILE A 681 1.79 11.13 -26.96
C ILE A 681 2.54 10.07 -26.14
N GLN A 682 3.76 9.74 -26.56
CA GLN A 682 4.62 8.81 -25.81
C GLN A 682 5.01 9.40 -24.44
N GLU A 683 5.10 10.73 -24.33
CA GLU A 683 5.41 11.46 -23.09
C GLU A 683 4.64 12.78 -23.02
N LEU A 684 4.04 13.08 -21.86
CA LEU A 684 3.39 14.36 -21.60
C LEU A 684 4.43 15.51 -21.59
N PRO A 685 4.03 16.74 -21.95
CA PRO A 685 4.88 17.92 -21.83
C PRO A 685 5.48 18.12 -20.43
N SER A 686 6.69 18.68 -20.33
CA SER A 686 7.41 18.79 -19.05
C SER A 686 6.73 19.70 -18.02
N TRP A 687 5.84 20.59 -18.45
CA TRP A 687 5.02 21.45 -17.58
C TRP A 687 3.75 20.76 -17.05
N ILE A 688 3.44 19.54 -17.50
CA ILE A 688 2.39 18.70 -16.92
C ILE A 688 3.02 17.81 -15.85
N ALA A 689 2.84 18.20 -14.59
CA ALA A 689 3.46 17.54 -13.45
C ALA A 689 2.87 16.15 -13.19
N SER A 690 3.59 15.11 -13.62
CA SER A 690 3.24 13.70 -13.40
C SER A 690 3.26 13.32 -11.92
N ARG A 691 2.25 12.53 -11.49
CA ARG A 691 2.12 11.90 -10.17
C ARG A 691 3.27 10.95 -9.82
N ASP A 692 4.07 10.53 -10.79
CA ASP A 692 5.32 9.78 -10.50
C ASP A 692 6.29 10.57 -9.62
N ASN A 693 6.23 11.90 -9.64
CA ASN A 693 7.06 12.76 -8.82
C ASN A 693 6.49 13.01 -7.40
N LEU A 694 5.40 12.34 -7.02
CA LEU A 694 4.91 12.36 -5.64
C LEU A 694 5.91 11.71 -4.68
N PRO A 695 5.91 12.05 -3.38
CA PRO A 695 6.81 11.44 -2.40
C PRO A 695 6.87 9.91 -2.46
N PHE A 696 5.75 9.24 -2.71
CA PHE A 696 5.64 7.78 -2.80
C PHE A 696 5.35 7.28 -4.23
N GLY A 697 5.60 8.11 -5.25
CA GLY A 697 5.25 7.82 -6.64
C GLY A 697 3.76 7.80 -6.92
N ASP A 698 3.37 7.36 -8.12
CA ASP A 698 1.97 7.24 -8.49
C ASP A 698 1.25 6.22 -7.56
N PRO A 699 0.12 6.58 -6.93
CA PRO A 699 -0.64 5.72 -6.02
C PRO A 699 -1.03 4.36 -6.58
N SER A 700 -1.17 4.23 -7.91
CA SER A 700 -1.44 2.95 -8.57
C SER A 700 -0.30 1.94 -8.40
N ARG A 701 0.94 2.40 -8.17
CA ARG A 701 2.13 1.54 -7.99
C ARG A 701 2.24 0.93 -6.59
N ARG A 702 1.48 1.42 -5.61
CA ARG A 702 1.44 0.89 -4.23
C ARG A 702 2.82 0.77 -3.58
N LEU A 703 3.66 1.79 -3.76
CA LEU A 703 5.00 1.79 -3.19
C LEU A 703 4.96 2.04 -1.69
N ASN A 704 5.68 1.19 -0.95
CA ASN A 704 5.76 1.28 0.52
C ASN A 704 6.99 2.08 0.99
N TYR A 705 7.69 2.72 0.06
CA TYR A 705 8.90 3.49 0.31
C TYR A 705 8.86 4.80 -0.47
N ARG A 706 9.58 5.79 0.05
CA ARG A 706 9.61 7.13 -0.53
C ARG A 706 10.59 7.19 -1.71
N LEU A 707 10.14 7.81 -2.80
CA LEU A 707 10.91 8.10 -4.00
C LEU A 707 11.36 9.56 -4.07
N HIS A 708 10.57 10.50 -3.55
CA HIS A 708 10.79 11.93 -3.75
C HIS A 708 10.59 12.75 -2.47
N GLY A 709 11.19 13.93 -2.44
CA GLY A 709 10.84 14.96 -1.47
C GLY A 709 9.43 15.50 -1.74
N LYS A 710 8.85 16.18 -0.75
CA LYS A 710 7.64 16.97 -0.99
C LYS A 710 7.94 18.10 -1.99
N PRO A 711 6.99 18.44 -2.88
CA PRO A 711 7.09 19.64 -3.70
C PRO A 711 7.29 20.87 -2.80
N LEU A 712 8.27 21.71 -3.13
CA LEU A 712 8.59 22.94 -2.40
C LEU A 712 7.45 23.95 -2.53
N VAL A 713 6.76 23.93 -3.65
CA VAL A 713 5.60 24.78 -3.94
C VAL A 713 4.41 24.56 -2.97
N GLY A 714 4.45 23.51 -2.15
CA GLY A 714 3.44 23.20 -1.15
C GLY A 714 2.08 22.80 -1.75
N GLY A 715 1.06 22.75 -0.90
CA GLY A 715 -0.33 22.53 -1.31
C GLY A 715 -1.00 23.83 -1.75
N SER A 716 -2.11 23.69 -2.48
CA SER A 716 -2.92 24.81 -2.99
C SER A 716 -3.62 25.64 -1.91
N LEU A 717 -3.98 25.03 -0.77
CA LEU A 717 -4.71 25.70 0.33
C LEU A 717 -3.90 26.82 0.99
N LYS A 718 -2.56 26.73 0.94
CA LYS A 718 -1.67 27.70 1.56
C LYS A 718 -0.38 27.79 0.75
N ARG A 719 -0.13 28.95 0.14
CA ARG A 719 1.16 29.25 -0.48
C ARG A 719 2.21 29.45 0.62
N ILE A 720 3.35 28.78 0.46
CA ILE A 720 4.44 28.76 1.45
C ILE A 720 5.54 29.77 1.11
N TYR A 721 5.61 30.18 -0.17
CA TYR A 721 6.62 31.05 -0.73
C TYR A 721 5.97 32.08 -1.67
N ASN A 722 6.75 33.10 -2.09
CA ASN A 722 6.29 34.16 -2.98
C ASN A 722 7.42 34.66 -3.90
N ALA A 723 8.18 33.76 -4.52
CA ALA A 723 9.31 34.11 -5.38
C ALA A 723 8.90 35.05 -6.54
N HIS A 724 7.69 34.90 -7.09
CA HIS A 724 7.15 35.78 -8.14
C HIS A 724 6.75 37.19 -7.65
N TYR A 725 6.80 37.46 -6.34
CA TYR A 725 6.49 38.77 -5.73
C TYR A 725 5.18 39.40 -6.21
N GLY A 726 4.10 38.61 -6.28
CA GLY A 726 2.79 39.08 -6.75
C GLY A 726 2.64 39.24 -8.27
N SER A 727 3.71 39.03 -9.06
CA SER A 727 3.63 39.00 -10.53
C SER A 727 2.71 37.87 -10.97
N GLY A 728 1.57 38.20 -11.57
CA GLY A 728 0.58 37.23 -12.02
C GLY A 728 1.06 36.39 -13.21
N PRO A 729 0.49 35.20 -13.43
CA PRO A 729 0.87 34.35 -14.56
C PRO A 729 0.61 35.05 -15.90
N GLN A 730 1.64 35.08 -16.74
CA GLN A 730 1.56 35.54 -18.13
C GLN A 730 1.91 34.36 -19.01
N VAL A 731 0.86 33.71 -19.52
CA VAL A 731 0.95 32.40 -20.16
C VAL A 731 0.15 32.40 -21.44
N SER A 732 0.73 31.87 -22.51
CA SER A 732 0.02 31.61 -23.77
C SER A 732 0.33 30.21 -24.30
N VAL A 733 -0.61 29.68 -25.09
CA VAL A 733 -0.55 28.33 -25.64
C VAL A 733 -0.28 28.39 -27.12
N ARG A 734 0.55 27.46 -27.62
CA ARG A 734 0.66 27.22 -29.06
C ARG A 734 -0.25 26.07 -29.48
N ARG A 735 -1.09 26.37 -30.47
CA ARG A 735 -1.99 25.42 -31.10
C ARG A 735 -1.52 25.13 -32.53
N ASN A 736 -1.75 23.91 -32.98
CA ASN A 736 -1.57 23.51 -34.36
C ASN A 736 -2.63 24.16 -35.26
N LYS A 737 -2.49 24.00 -36.59
CA LYS A 737 -3.43 24.58 -37.58
C LYS A 737 -4.87 24.07 -37.44
N ASP A 738 -5.03 22.88 -36.88
CA ASP A 738 -6.31 22.23 -36.58
C ASP A 738 -6.92 22.70 -35.24
N GLY A 739 -6.23 23.58 -34.49
CA GLY A 739 -6.67 24.10 -33.20
C GLY A 739 -6.28 23.23 -32.00
N ALA A 740 -5.68 22.05 -32.21
CA ALA A 740 -5.24 21.17 -31.12
C ALA A 740 -3.97 21.72 -30.44
N CYS A 741 -3.82 21.48 -29.14
CA CYS A 741 -2.58 21.81 -28.42
C CYS A 741 -1.37 21.08 -29.02
N ASN A 742 -0.26 21.79 -29.23
CA ASN A 742 0.98 21.16 -29.68
C ASN A 742 1.93 20.77 -28.53
N GLY A 743 1.51 20.98 -27.28
CA GLY A 743 2.28 20.68 -26.06
C GLY A 743 3.23 21.79 -25.60
N SER A 744 3.28 22.95 -26.28
CA SER A 744 4.15 24.07 -25.90
C SER A 744 3.40 25.13 -25.10
N LEU A 745 4.00 25.54 -23.98
CA LEU A 745 3.52 26.59 -23.08
C LEU A 745 4.51 27.75 -23.07
N ASP A 746 4.10 28.91 -23.56
CA ASP A 746 4.90 30.13 -23.46
C ASP A 746 4.63 30.80 -22.11
N VAL A 747 5.68 30.98 -21.32
CA VAL A 747 5.58 31.54 -19.97
C VAL A 747 6.60 32.66 -19.80
N MET A 748 6.15 33.82 -19.30
CA MET A 748 7.06 34.92 -18.98
C MET A 748 7.75 34.70 -17.62
N GLY A 749 9.03 35.04 -17.53
CA GLY A 749 9.77 34.99 -16.27
C GLY A 749 11.14 35.66 -16.34
N LEU A 750 11.99 35.33 -15.36
CA LEU A 750 13.32 35.89 -15.15
C LEU A 750 14.35 34.76 -14.99
N VAL A 751 15.55 34.93 -15.54
CA VAL A 751 16.69 34.03 -15.26
C VAL A 751 17.47 34.58 -14.07
N LEU A 752 17.61 33.79 -13.01
CA LEU A 752 18.40 34.13 -11.82
C LEU A 752 19.87 33.78 -11.98
N GLY A 753 20.18 32.65 -12.63
CA GLY A 753 21.54 32.21 -12.83
C GLY A 753 21.65 30.79 -13.38
N GLU A 754 22.87 30.38 -13.66
CA GLU A 754 23.20 29.06 -14.20
C GLU A 754 23.87 28.18 -13.14
N ILE A 755 23.48 26.90 -13.08
CA ILE A 755 24.11 25.92 -12.18
C ILE A 755 25.55 25.66 -12.62
N ALA A 756 26.51 26.02 -11.76
CA ALA A 756 27.94 25.76 -11.98
C ALA A 756 28.39 24.44 -11.34
N GLN A 757 27.90 24.17 -10.13
CA GLN A 757 28.25 22.99 -9.34
C GLN A 757 26.98 22.38 -8.73
N ARG A 758 26.98 21.06 -8.57
CA ARG A 758 25.91 20.30 -7.90
C ARG A 758 26.52 19.15 -7.10
N SER A 759 25.90 18.82 -5.98
CA SER A 759 26.33 17.68 -5.18
C SER A 759 25.93 16.33 -5.80
N THR A 760 26.42 15.25 -5.19
CA THR A 760 25.77 13.94 -5.22
C THR A 760 24.30 14.01 -4.77
N ARG A 761 23.53 12.98 -5.15
CA ARG A 761 22.10 12.93 -4.86
C ARG A 761 21.93 12.59 -3.38
N LEU A 762 21.07 13.31 -2.68
CA LEU A 762 20.67 13.06 -1.29
C LEU A 762 19.73 11.85 -1.22
N ALA A 763 20.23 10.68 -1.61
CA ALA A 763 19.46 9.43 -1.65
C ALA A 763 19.06 9.01 -0.22
N ASN A 764 17.81 8.57 -0.04
CA ASN A 764 17.24 8.20 1.26
C ASN A 764 17.39 9.28 2.34
N ALA A 765 17.38 10.56 1.93
CA ALA A 765 17.62 11.71 2.81
C ALA A 765 18.96 11.66 3.59
N ILE A 766 20.01 11.07 3.00
CA ILE A 766 21.35 11.10 3.60
C ILE A 766 22.06 12.40 3.24
N LEU A 767 22.40 13.22 4.24
CA LEU A 767 23.21 14.44 4.07
C LEU A 767 24.69 14.07 4.01
N THR A 768 25.35 14.29 2.87
CA THR A 768 26.79 14.04 2.71
C THR A 768 27.62 15.30 2.97
N LYS A 769 28.90 15.12 3.29
CA LYS A 769 29.90 16.20 3.43
C LYS A 769 29.89 17.15 2.23
N GLU A 770 29.94 16.60 1.02
CA GLU A 770 29.94 17.36 -0.24
C GLU A 770 28.72 18.29 -0.34
N CYS A 771 27.54 17.79 0.06
CA CYS A 771 26.31 18.57 0.00
C CYS A 771 26.37 19.81 0.89
N LEU A 772 26.90 19.66 2.11
CA LEU A 772 27.03 20.76 3.07
C LEU A 772 28.14 21.76 2.67
N GLN A 773 29.24 21.28 2.10
CA GLN A 773 30.34 22.13 1.62
C GLN A 773 29.92 23.10 0.51
N LEU A 774 29.00 22.68 -0.36
CA LEU A 774 28.45 23.58 -1.39
C LEU A 774 27.60 24.72 -0.80
N LEU A 775 27.01 24.52 0.37
CA LEU A 775 26.15 25.50 1.04
C LEU A 775 26.93 26.50 1.90
N GLY A 776 28.10 26.13 2.42
CA GLY A 776 28.93 27.04 3.21
C GLY A 776 30.01 26.33 4.03
N THR A 777 30.67 27.09 4.90
CA THR A 777 31.69 26.60 5.84
C THR A 777 31.12 26.40 7.23
N ILE A 778 31.67 25.44 7.99
CA ILE A 778 31.35 25.20 9.41
C ILE A 778 32.64 25.31 10.20
N ALA A 779 32.79 26.37 10.99
CA ALA A 779 34.02 26.61 11.75
C ALA A 779 33.83 26.22 13.22
N PHE A 780 34.73 25.37 13.74
CA PHE A 780 34.91 25.17 15.17
C PHE A 780 35.91 26.19 15.72
N LYS A 781 35.57 26.87 16.81
CA LYS A 781 36.51 27.73 17.53
C LYS A 781 36.83 27.10 18.90
N PRO A 782 37.95 26.37 19.03
CA PRO A 782 38.29 25.61 20.23
C PRO A 782 38.30 26.49 21.50
N HIS A 783 38.82 27.72 21.39
CA HIS A 783 38.98 28.64 22.52
C HIS A 783 37.68 29.27 23.04
N LEU A 784 36.58 29.17 22.29
CA LEU A 784 35.29 29.76 22.66
C LEU A 784 34.23 28.70 22.96
N THR A 785 34.55 27.41 22.77
CA THR A 785 33.59 26.29 22.80
C THR A 785 32.35 26.59 21.94
N LEU A 786 32.50 27.43 20.91
CA LEU A 786 31.41 28.01 20.13
C LEU A 786 31.53 27.50 18.69
N MET A 787 30.52 26.74 18.26
CA MET A 787 30.37 26.35 16.86
C MET A 787 29.68 27.47 16.09
N SER A 788 30.30 27.89 14.98
CA SER A 788 29.68 28.84 14.05
C SER A 788 29.11 28.08 12.85
N LEU A 789 27.79 27.84 12.88
CA LEU A 789 27.03 27.34 11.74
C LEU A 789 26.44 28.49 10.94
N SER A 790 26.73 28.52 9.63
CA SER A 790 26.13 29.45 8.67
C SER A 790 24.62 29.24 8.57
N ASP A 791 23.86 30.34 8.52
CA ASP A 791 22.40 30.30 8.33
C ASP A 791 22.00 29.64 7.01
N THR A 792 22.84 29.76 5.98
CA THR A 792 22.63 29.12 4.69
C THR A 792 22.44 27.61 4.81
N ILE A 793 23.20 26.93 5.68
CA ILE A 793 23.21 25.46 5.74
C ILE A 793 21.90 24.94 6.32
N TRP A 794 21.58 25.32 7.57
CA TRP A 794 20.41 24.77 8.26
C TRP A 794 19.10 25.24 7.64
N ARG A 795 19.05 26.47 7.11
CA ARG A 795 17.87 26.94 6.37
C ARG A 795 17.72 26.21 5.05
N THR A 796 18.79 25.90 4.33
CA THR A 796 18.64 25.19 3.04
C THR A 796 18.12 23.76 3.22
N VAL A 797 18.61 23.01 4.21
CA VAL A 797 18.18 21.62 4.40
C VAL A 797 16.71 21.47 4.81
N CYS A 798 16.11 22.50 5.41
CA CYS A 798 14.67 22.57 5.68
C CYS A 798 13.91 23.51 4.73
N ALA A 799 14.54 23.98 3.66
CA ALA A 799 14.01 25.00 2.74
C ALA A 799 13.45 26.26 3.46
N ASP A 800 14.01 26.60 4.62
CA ASP A 800 13.63 27.72 5.46
C ASP A 800 12.18 27.71 5.92
N ARG A 801 11.60 26.52 6.06
CA ARG A 801 10.24 26.32 6.57
C ARG A 801 10.16 25.28 7.68
N ASP A 802 9.09 25.33 8.46
CA ASP A 802 8.73 24.30 9.44
C ASP A 802 7.71 23.29 8.85
N GLY A 803 7.28 22.33 9.67
CA GLY A 803 6.28 21.33 9.27
C GLY A 803 4.89 21.88 8.89
N LYS A 804 4.61 23.15 9.19
CA LYS A 804 3.36 23.87 8.86
C LYS A 804 3.55 24.84 7.68
N GLY A 805 4.75 24.89 7.10
CA GLY A 805 5.09 25.86 6.06
C GLY A 805 5.21 27.30 6.57
N GLU A 806 5.44 27.51 7.87
CA GLU A 806 5.83 28.81 8.43
C GLU A 806 7.37 28.97 8.38
N PRO A 807 7.93 30.18 8.55
CA PRO A 807 9.38 30.38 8.59
C PRO A 807 10.07 29.47 9.62
N ALA A 808 11.21 28.89 9.24
CA ALA A 808 11.90 27.91 10.08
C ALA A 808 12.30 28.50 11.46
N PRO A 809 11.92 27.84 12.58
CA PRO A 809 12.26 28.29 13.92
C PRO A 809 13.77 28.30 14.15
N ARG A 810 14.26 29.27 14.95
CA ARG A 810 15.67 29.31 15.37
C ARG A 810 16.13 28.05 16.11
N ALA A 811 15.20 27.29 16.71
CA ALA A 811 15.50 26.01 17.33
C ALA A 811 16.08 24.98 16.34
N TYR A 812 15.75 25.07 15.04
CA TYR A 812 16.31 24.18 14.01
C TYR A 812 17.81 24.36 13.83
N ARG A 813 18.32 25.57 14.07
CA ARG A 813 19.77 25.83 14.11
C ARG A 813 20.45 25.01 15.21
N LEU A 814 19.84 24.94 16.40
CA LEU A 814 20.36 24.16 17.51
C LEU A 814 20.27 22.66 17.23
N ALA A 815 19.17 22.21 16.63
CA ALA A 815 19.03 20.81 16.20
C ALA A 815 20.14 20.41 15.22
N MET A 816 20.40 21.22 14.19
CA MET A 816 21.48 20.96 13.24
C MET A 816 22.86 20.95 13.91
N LEU A 817 23.13 21.87 14.83
CA LEU A 817 24.39 21.88 15.58
C LEU A 817 24.61 20.61 16.39
N ASN A 818 23.59 20.17 17.14
CA ASN A 818 23.66 18.95 17.95
C ASN A 818 23.90 17.70 17.08
N LEU A 819 23.26 17.63 15.91
CA LEU A 819 23.47 16.54 14.95
C LEU A 819 24.90 16.50 14.43
N LEU A 820 25.46 17.66 14.08
CA LEU A 820 26.84 17.77 13.61
C LEU A 820 27.82 17.32 14.70
N GLN A 821 27.58 17.67 15.97
CA GLN A 821 28.39 17.22 17.11
C GLN A 821 28.37 15.71 17.31
N ILE A 822 27.20 15.07 17.22
CA ILE A 822 27.05 13.61 17.34
C ILE A 822 27.82 12.89 16.23
N SER A 823 27.83 13.46 15.03
CA SER A 823 28.48 12.87 13.84
C SER A 823 29.98 13.12 13.73
N SER A 824 30.56 13.96 14.60
CA SER A 824 31.97 14.35 14.54
C SER A 824 32.78 13.72 15.68
N GLU A 825 33.75 12.87 15.36
CA GLU A 825 34.85 12.53 16.28
C GLU A 825 35.76 13.76 16.40
N ILE A 826 35.56 14.59 17.42
CA ILE A 826 36.32 15.85 17.58
C ILE A 826 37.75 15.51 18.06
N PRO A 827 38.81 15.89 17.32
CA PRO A 827 40.19 15.73 17.79
C PRO A 827 40.48 16.69 18.97
N GLU A 828 41.20 16.21 19.99
CA GLU A 828 41.52 16.99 21.20
C GLU A 828 42.52 18.14 20.99
N THR A 829 43.18 18.27 19.83
CA THR A 829 44.21 19.30 19.61
C THR A 829 44.26 19.82 18.16
N GLY A 830 44.28 21.16 17.99
CA GLY A 830 44.57 21.83 16.72
C GLY A 830 43.76 23.12 16.47
N ASP A 831 44.38 24.11 15.81
CA ASP A 831 43.79 25.38 15.37
C ASP A 831 42.46 25.21 14.63
N SER A 832 41.63 26.27 14.56
CA SER A 832 40.27 26.27 13.98
C SER A 832 40.11 25.36 12.74
N THR A 833 39.57 24.15 12.95
CA THR A 833 39.33 23.15 11.91
C THR A 833 37.92 23.28 11.34
N ASN A 834 37.78 23.00 10.03
CA ASN A 834 36.47 22.90 9.39
C ASN A 834 35.84 21.56 9.79
N LEU A 835 34.76 21.59 10.58
CA LEU A 835 34.11 20.37 11.10
C LEU A 835 33.58 19.45 10.00
N LEU A 836 33.30 20.01 8.81
CA LEU A 836 32.92 19.20 7.65
C LEU A 836 33.98 18.17 7.29
N ASP A 837 35.24 18.36 7.68
CA ASP A 837 36.29 17.38 7.38
C ASP A 837 36.17 16.07 8.14
N HIS A 838 35.42 16.07 9.26
CA HIS A 838 35.25 14.91 10.14
C HIS A 838 33.84 14.30 10.07
N ILE A 839 32.95 14.84 9.23
CA ILE A 839 31.60 14.31 9.03
C ILE A 839 31.61 13.43 7.78
N SER A 840 31.24 12.16 7.90
CA SER A 840 31.07 11.25 6.76
C SER A 840 29.72 11.48 6.07
N SER A 841 28.63 11.24 6.80
CA SER A 841 27.24 11.45 6.36
C SER A 841 26.28 11.43 7.54
N ILE A 842 25.13 12.09 7.41
CA ILE A 842 24.05 12.07 8.39
C ILE A 842 22.84 11.37 7.75
N ASP A 843 22.48 10.19 8.25
CA ASP A 843 21.27 9.47 7.83
C ASP A 843 20.07 9.94 8.67
N ILE A 844 19.14 10.62 8.00
CA ILE A 844 18.00 11.25 8.66
C ILE A 844 16.97 10.21 9.10
N GLU A 845 16.78 9.12 8.35
CA GLU A 845 15.82 8.07 8.73
C GLU A 845 16.34 7.26 9.91
N GLU A 846 17.64 6.92 9.92
CA GLU A 846 18.27 6.24 11.06
C GLU A 846 18.10 7.06 12.35
N LEU A 847 18.32 8.37 12.28
CA LEU A 847 18.15 9.26 13.44
C LEU A 847 16.69 9.37 13.89
N LEU A 848 15.72 9.37 12.98
CA LEU A 848 14.30 9.41 13.33
C LEU A 848 13.87 8.14 14.09
N ASP A 849 14.55 7.01 13.89
CA ASP A 849 14.32 5.76 14.61
C ASP A 849 14.94 5.73 16.02
N THR A 850 15.78 6.70 16.36
CA THR A 850 16.38 6.84 17.69
C THR A 850 15.53 7.69 18.65
N ASP A 851 15.88 7.65 19.94
CA ASP A 851 15.28 8.52 20.95
C ASP A 851 15.94 9.90 20.89
N ILE A 852 15.20 10.89 20.38
CA ILE A 852 15.65 12.26 20.16
C ILE A 852 14.62 13.26 20.69
N PRO A 853 15.06 14.45 21.16
CA PRO A 853 14.16 15.50 21.60
C PRO A 853 13.14 15.90 20.54
N LEU A 854 11.92 16.28 20.96
CA LEU A 854 10.81 16.61 20.06
C LEU A 854 11.17 17.68 19.01
N TYR A 855 11.86 18.75 19.41
CA TYR A 855 12.26 19.83 18.48
C TYR A 855 13.24 19.34 17.39
N ALA A 856 14.11 18.37 17.72
CA ALA A 856 15.04 17.77 16.77
C ALA A 856 14.28 16.80 15.83
N ARG A 857 13.31 16.06 16.36
CA ARG A 857 12.42 15.21 15.56
C ARG A 857 11.61 16.02 14.56
N GLU A 858 11.02 17.14 14.99
CA GLU A 858 10.28 18.07 14.10
C GLU A 858 11.19 18.59 12.98
N PHE A 859 12.41 19.01 13.31
CA PHE A 859 13.40 19.43 12.31
C PHE A 859 13.75 18.31 11.33
N LEU A 860 14.07 17.12 11.81
CA LEU A 860 14.47 15.98 10.98
C LEU A 860 13.34 15.52 10.04
N VAL A 861 12.08 15.55 10.50
CA VAL A 861 10.92 15.26 9.65
C VAL A 861 10.83 16.24 8.48
N VAL A 862 11.05 17.54 8.73
CA VAL A 862 11.09 18.56 7.67
C VAL A 862 12.27 18.34 6.74
N VAL A 863 13.47 18.10 7.28
CA VAL A 863 14.67 17.84 6.49
C VAL A 863 14.46 16.64 5.57
N ARG A 864 13.99 15.51 6.11
CA ARG A 864 13.65 14.31 5.34
C ARG A 864 12.69 14.63 4.20
N ASP A 865 11.62 15.35 4.50
CA ASP A 865 10.59 15.68 3.53
C ASP A 865 11.10 16.63 2.42
N VAL A 866 12.06 17.50 2.73
CA VAL A 866 12.62 18.48 1.78
C VAL A 866 13.72 17.87 0.91
N ILE A 867 14.73 17.22 1.50
CA ILE A 867 15.97 16.89 0.80
C ILE A 867 15.91 15.62 -0.04
N TRP A 868 14.91 14.76 0.18
CA TRP A 868 14.89 13.41 -0.39
C TRP A 868 15.10 13.40 -1.90
N ASN A 869 16.16 12.72 -2.34
CA ASN A 869 16.64 12.64 -3.72
C ASN A 869 16.97 13.99 -4.40
N ARG A 870 16.90 15.15 -3.72
CA ARG A 870 17.36 16.43 -4.27
C ARG A 870 18.89 16.51 -4.30
N ARG A 871 19.42 17.61 -4.82
CA ARG A 871 20.85 17.95 -4.80
C ARG A 871 21.04 19.37 -4.29
N THR A 872 22.16 19.66 -3.65
CA THR A 872 22.56 21.04 -3.41
C THR A 872 23.28 21.60 -4.63
N PHE A 873 23.26 22.91 -4.81
CA PHE A 873 23.90 23.55 -5.95
C PHE A 873 24.62 24.85 -5.57
N ARG A 874 25.50 25.28 -6.47
CA ARG A 874 26.11 26.61 -6.48
C ARG A 874 26.06 27.19 -7.90
N SER A 875 25.60 28.43 -8.05
CA SER A 875 25.53 29.09 -9.36
C SER A 875 26.89 29.65 -9.81
N LYS A 876 26.97 30.01 -11.10
CA LYS A 876 28.04 30.87 -11.59
C LYS A 876 27.94 32.26 -10.93
N THR A 877 29.07 32.90 -10.70
CA THR A 877 29.17 34.31 -10.30
C THR A 877 29.54 35.13 -11.53
N ASN A 878 28.64 36.01 -11.97
CA ASN A 878 28.90 36.88 -13.12
C ASN A 878 29.74 38.12 -12.74
N ASN A 879 29.80 38.44 -11.44
CA ASN A 879 30.54 39.59 -10.90
C ASN A 879 31.32 39.13 -9.65
N PRO A 880 32.63 39.43 -9.51
CA PRO A 880 33.43 39.03 -8.34
C PRO A 880 32.91 39.56 -6.99
N THR A 881 32.04 40.56 -6.98
CA THR A 881 31.42 41.12 -5.77
C THR A 881 30.11 40.45 -5.35
N SER A 882 29.48 39.64 -6.21
CA SER A 882 28.24 38.94 -5.90
C SER A 882 28.54 37.56 -5.33
N SER A 883 27.91 37.21 -4.21
CA SER A 883 27.91 35.82 -3.73
C SER A 883 27.20 34.91 -4.75
N PRO A 884 27.69 33.66 -4.93
CA PRO A 884 26.97 32.69 -5.75
C PRO A 884 25.64 32.33 -5.09
N LEU A 885 24.62 32.07 -5.91
CA LEU A 885 23.36 31.50 -5.44
C LEU A 885 23.61 30.05 -5.01
N VAL A 886 22.97 29.65 -3.92
CA VAL A 886 23.03 28.29 -3.38
C VAL A 886 21.64 27.84 -2.91
N GLY A 887 21.44 26.54 -2.84
CA GLY A 887 20.15 26.00 -2.43
C GLY A 887 19.96 24.54 -2.84
N LEU A 888 18.71 24.14 -3.10
CA LEU A 888 18.32 22.79 -3.53
C LEU A 888 17.73 22.80 -4.93
N ILE A 889 18.08 21.79 -5.71
CA ILE A 889 17.59 21.56 -7.08
C ILE A 889 17.05 20.13 -7.23
N PRO A 890 16.20 19.86 -8.23
CA PRO A 890 15.68 18.53 -8.51
C PRO A 890 16.79 17.52 -8.83
N GLN A 891 16.51 16.23 -8.61
CA GLN A 891 17.49 15.15 -8.77
C GLN A 891 18.14 15.07 -10.17
N ASN A 892 17.37 15.47 -11.19
CA ASN A 892 17.71 15.38 -12.61
C ASN A 892 18.37 16.64 -13.17
N ALA A 893 18.55 17.68 -12.34
CA ALA A 893 19.23 18.91 -12.73
C ALA A 893 20.72 18.66 -12.98
N LYS A 894 21.26 19.37 -13.98
CA LYS A 894 22.63 19.25 -14.49
C LYS A 894 23.33 20.60 -14.42
N VAL A 895 24.66 20.56 -14.44
CA VAL A 895 25.48 21.75 -14.66
C VAL A 895 25.11 22.33 -16.02
N GLY A 896 24.91 23.65 -16.08
CA GLY A 896 24.43 24.36 -17.26
C GLY A 896 22.92 24.60 -17.32
N ASP A 897 22.11 23.92 -16.50
CA ASP A 897 20.69 24.24 -16.40
C ASP A 897 20.50 25.62 -15.74
N GLN A 898 19.42 26.31 -16.11
CA GLN A 898 19.12 27.67 -15.65
C GLN A 898 18.14 27.63 -14.49
N ILE A 899 18.34 28.51 -13.52
CA ILE A 899 17.43 28.74 -12.40
C ILE A 899 16.61 29.97 -12.76
N CYS A 900 15.30 29.83 -12.77
CA CYS A 900 14.39 30.87 -13.23
C CYS A 900 13.27 31.11 -12.22
N ILE A 901 12.69 32.31 -12.24
CA ILE A 901 11.39 32.59 -11.63
C ILE A 901 10.40 32.76 -12.76
N LEU A 902 9.39 31.88 -12.81
CA LEU A 902 8.26 32.04 -13.73
C LEU A 902 7.18 32.88 -13.05
N TYR A 903 6.59 33.83 -13.76
CA TYR A 903 5.53 34.65 -13.19
C TYR A 903 4.30 33.79 -12.87
N GLY A 904 3.76 33.98 -11.66
CA GLY A 904 2.73 33.12 -11.07
C GLY A 904 3.23 31.89 -10.31
N CYS A 905 4.53 31.54 -10.35
CA CYS A 905 5.11 30.45 -9.55
C CYS A 905 5.67 30.95 -8.22
N SER A 906 5.23 30.39 -7.10
CA SER A 906 5.66 30.73 -5.74
C SER A 906 7.09 30.34 -5.43
N VAL A 907 7.70 29.47 -6.24
CA VAL A 907 9.07 28.98 -6.07
C VAL A 907 9.89 29.19 -7.36
N PRO A 908 11.21 29.34 -7.26
CA PRO A 908 12.10 29.20 -8.40
C PRO A 908 11.99 27.80 -9.04
N VAL A 909 12.30 27.71 -10.33
CA VAL A 909 12.28 26.46 -11.10
C VAL A 909 13.59 26.28 -11.85
N VAL A 910 13.92 25.02 -12.17
CA VAL A 910 15.07 24.70 -13.02
C VAL A 910 14.59 24.41 -14.44
N LEU A 911 15.10 25.17 -15.41
CA LEU A 911 14.82 25.01 -16.83
C LEU A 911 16.08 24.56 -17.58
N ARG A 912 15.93 23.54 -18.42
CA ARG A 912 16.99 23.07 -19.30
C ARG A 912 16.75 23.55 -20.73
N ARG A 913 17.74 24.25 -21.28
CA ARG A 913 17.73 24.66 -22.69
C ARG A 913 17.89 23.44 -23.60
N ARG A 914 17.04 23.33 -24.62
CA ARG A 914 17.09 22.31 -25.67
C ARG A 914 17.05 22.96 -27.04
N LEU A 915 17.53 22.21 -28.04
CA LEU A 915 17.48 22.59 -29.45
C LEU A 915 16.60 21.56 -30.15
N GLY A 916 15.52 22.03 -30.78
CA GLY A 916 14.62 21.21 -31.57
C GLY A 916 15.23 20.85 -32.92
N SER A 917 14.56 19.95 -33.65
CA SER A 917 14.96 19.46 -34.97
C SER A 917 15.21 20.60 -35.97
N ASN A 918 14.47 21.71 -35.84
CA ASN A 918 14.55 22.89 -36.69
C ASN A 918 15.50 23.97 -36.14
N LYS A 919 16.37 23.65 -35.16
CA LYS A 919 17.20 24.61 -34.41
C LYS A 919 16.42 25.63 -33.56
N GLU A 920 15.11 25.41 -33.38
CA GLU A 920 14.30 26.19 -32.44
C GLU A 920 14.77 25.94 -31.00
N VAL A 921 14.88 27.01 -30.21
CA VAL A 921 15.24 26.91 -28.79
C VAL A 921 13.97 26.74 -27.99
N TYR A 922 13.90 25.68 -27.21
CA TYR A 922 12.82 25.45 -26.26
C TYR A 922 13.40 25.02 -24.91
N TRP A 923 12.55 25.04 -23.88
CA TRP A 923 12.92 24.76 -22.51
C TRP A 923 12.19 23.52 -22.01
N GLN A 924 12.90 22.72 -21.23
CA GLN A 924 12.34 21.59 -20.50
C GLN A 924 12.29 21.97 -19.01
N LEU A 925 11.12 21.90 -18.39
CA LEU A 925 10.97 22.07 -16.94
C LEU A 925 11.53 20.83 -16.23
N ILE A 926 12.54 21.02 -15.37
CA ILE A 926 13.16 19.93 -14.61
C ILE A 926 12.51 19.76 -13.24
N GLY A 927 12.01 20.85 -12.65
CA GLY A 927 11.28 20.85 -11.38
C GLY A 927 11.52 22.12 -10.55
N ASP A 928 10.95 22.14 -9.34
CA ASP A 928 11.08 23.24 -8.39
C ASP A 928 12.45 23.28 -7.70
N ALA A 929 12.88 24.47 -7.31
CA ALA A 929 14.13 24.72 -6.62
C ALA A 929 13.90 25.58 -5.38
N TYR A 930 14.74 25.37 -4.36
CA TYR A 930 14.88 26.30 -3.26
C TYR A 930 16.16 27.08 -3.49
N VAL A 931 16.08 28.41 -3.47
CA VAL A 931 17.24 29.30 -3.61
C VAL A 931 17.30 30.17 -2.36
N HIS A 932 18.38 30.03 -1.60
CA HIS A 932 18.52 30.72 -0.33
C HIS A 932 18.46 32.23 -0.53
N GLY A 933 17.55 32.89 0.19
CA GLY A 933 17.35 34.34 0.15
C GLY A 933 16.58 34.88 -1.06
N ILE A 934 15.94 34.02 -1.86
CA ILE A 934 15.18 34.42 -3.07
C ILE A 934 13.72 33.92 -3.06
N MET A 935 13.34 33.15 -2.04
CA MET A 935 12.05 32.45 -2.02
C MET A 935 10.84 33.36 -1.77
N ASP A 936 11.04 34.58 -1.28
CA ASP A 936 9.98 35.48 -0.82
C ASP A 936 9.98 36.82 -1.60
N GLY A 937 10.48 36.77 -2.84
CA GLY A 937 10.35 37.83 -3.85
C GLY A 937 11.53 38.81 -3.90
N GLU A 938 12.61 38.53 -3.17
CA GLU A 938 13.80 39.37 -3.07
C GLU A 938 14.40 39.68 -4.46
N ALA A 939 14.45 38.70 -5.36
CA ALA A 939 14.98 38.88 -6.71
C ALA A 939 14.22 39.94 -7.55
N ILE A 940 12.93 40.14 -7.29
CA ILE A 940 12.11 41.13 -8.02
C ILE A 940 12.05 42.44 -7.25
N ARG A 941 11.83 42.37 -5.93
CA ARG A 941 11.70 43.53 -5.05
C ARG A 941 12.98 44.36 -5.00
N ASP A 942 14.13 43.71 -4.95
CA ASP A 942 15.42 44.37 -4.71
C ASP A 942 16.14 44.75 -6.01
N THR A 943 15.54 44.44 -7.18
CA THR A 943 16.07 44.74 -8.51
C THR A 943 15.43 46.02 -9.08
N LEU A 944 16.24 46.91 -9.65
CA LEU A 944 15.75 48.12 -10.30
C LEU A 944 14.81 47.79 -11.49
N PRO A 945 13.72 48.56 -11.71
CA PRO A 945 12.74 48.26 -12.76
C PRO A 945 13.33 48.14 -14.17
N GLU A 946 14.30 48.97 -14.53
CA GLU A 946 14.96 48.94 -15.84
C GLU A 946 15.74 47.64 -16.07
N THR A 947 16.47 47.19 -15.03
CA THR A 947 17.19 45.91 -15.04
C THR A 947 16.23 44.73 -15.11
N LEU A 948 15.09 44.82 -14.41
CA LEU A 948 14.06 43.78 -14.43
C LEU A 948 13.48 43.61 -15.85
N ILE A 949 13.15 44.70 -16.54
CA ILE A 949 12.65 44.67 -17.92
C ILE A 949 13.68 44.02 -18.86
N SER A 950 14.97 44.35 -18.69
CA SER A 950 16.04 43.79 -19.54
C SER A 950 16.30 42.29 -19.33
N THR A 951 15.89 41.74 -18.17
CA THR A 951 16.13 40.33 -17.79
C THR A 951 14.90 39.44 -17.98
N GLN A 952 13.75 40.03 -18.34
CA GLN A 952 12.54 39.30 -18.69
C GLN A 952 12.74 38.48 -19.95
N THR A 953 12.24 37.25 -19.94
CA THR A 953 12.30 36.33 -21.07
C THR A 953 11.00 35.55 -21.17
N VAL A 954 10.57 35.25 -22.39
CA VAL A 954 9.49 34.30 -22.66
C VAL A 954 10.11 32.92 -22.86
N PHE A 955 9.74 31.98 -22.02
CA PHE A 955 10.17 30.59 -22.07
C PHE A 955 9.12 29.76 -22.80
N GLU A 956 9.48 29.23 -23.97
CA GLU A 956 8.69 28.18 -24.62
C GLU A 956 9.01 26.84 -23.94
N ILE A 957 8.13 26.39 -23.05
CA ILE A 957 8.29 25.14 -22.28
C ILE A 957 7.57 24.01 -23.01
N ARG A 958 8.29 22.93 -23.30
CA ARG A 958 7.76 21.72 -23.95
C ARG A 958 7.90 20.51 -23.05
#